data_AF-A0A7W1VZF0-F1
#
_entry.id   AF-A0A7W1VZF0-F1
#
_cell.length_a   1.000
_cell.length_b   1.000
_cell.length_c   1.000
_cell.angle_alpha   90.00
_cell.angle_beta   90.00
_cell.angle_gamma   90.00
#
_symmetry.space_group_name_H-M   'P 1'
#
loop_
_entity.id
_entity.type
_entity.pdbx_description
1 polymer ?
#
loop_
_entity_poly.entity_id
_entity_poly.type
_entity_poly.pdbx_seq_one_letter_code
_entity_poly.pdbx_strand_id
1 'polypeptide(L)'
;MASGGLYSSSFERDACGIGFVANIKGNKSHQIIGDALTVLENMEHRGACGCETNTGDGAGLMIQVPHEFFFDECIRLGVHLPSFGRYGVGVVFFPQDIRLREECRDIFNRTADKLGLEVLAYRKVPVNTEGIGPTALSVEPEMEQVFIACPDHITNRDEFERKLFVLRNHATHTINNTVKKDAIGFYIASLSYKTVVYKGQLTSMQVRNYFTDLSNKRIVSAFGLVHSRFATNTFPSWKLAQPFRYIAHNGEINTLQGNINWLKTSEKSFVSPYFTKEEMDMILPVVTEGQSDSACLDNMIELLTLTGRSLPHVMMMLVPEAWDGNEQMDPAKKAFYEFHASLMEPWDGPASISFTDGKMIGATLDRNGLRPSRYCVTTDDRVIMASESGVLPIDPAIIKEKGRLQPGKMFVVDMEQGRIISDEELKQGICSRKSYAEWLNKYKIRLEELPGPRVMFTHLEPDQVFKYQKAFGYTTEDLDTIIASMALDGKEPIGSMAADIPLAILSDQPQHLSSYFKQLFAQVTNPPIDPIRERMVMSLATFVGNNGNLLNEEELSCHTVALKHPVLTNHELEKIRSIDTGIFQAKTLQCYFRADGKPNSLKRGLDRLCRYAVDAVEDGFEVIILTDRAIDSEHAPIPSLLAMAAVHHHLIRKGYRGRVGIVVEAGDVWEVHHFACLLAFGATAINPYLALSSIRDMKISGRIDTKLNADVLEKNYLKAVNEGLLKVFSKMGISTLQSYQGAQIFEIIGLNTSVVQTYFTGAVSRIEGMGLDEIGRETLAKHLFAFSRKDIPVDRLPVGGVYQWKRKGEFHLFNPQTIHFLQHATKTNDYGVFKKYSRLVNEQEEKACTLRSLFRFKYNRPPVPLEEVEPAENIFKRFATGAMSFGSISWEAHTTLAIAMNRIGAKSNTGEGGEDEIRYELLPNGDSMRSAIKQVASARFGVTSYYLTQADELQIKMAQGAKPGEGGQLPGYKVDDWIGKTRHSTPGVGLISPPPHHDIYSIEDLAQLIFDLKNANRAARINVKLVSKAGVGTIAAGVAKAKADVILISGHDGGTGASPISSIRHAGLPWELGLA
;
A
#
# COMPACT_ATOMS: atom_id res chain seq x y z
N MET A 1 -15.32 -8.84 21.05
CA MET A 1 -16.60 -8.14 20.77
C MET A 1 -16.99 -8.43 19.34
N ALA A 2 -18.25 -8.76 19.06
CA ALA A 2 -18.71 -8.89 17.67
C ALA A 2 -18.56 -7.53 16.96
N SER A 3 -17.81 -7.49 15.87
CA SER A 3 -17.60 -6.31 15.04
C SER A 3 -18.92 -5.93 14.36
N GLY A 4 -19.69 -5.04 14.96
CA GLY A 4 -20.82 -4.41 14.28
C GLY A 4 -20.30 -3.40 13.26
N GLY A 5 -20.32 -3.73 11.97
CA GLY A 5 -20.03 -2.78 10.87
C GLY A 5 -19.02 -3.28 9.83
N LEU A 6 -18.63 -2.39 8.90
CA LEU A 6 -17.65 -2.66 7.82
C LEU A 6 -16.18 -2.51 8.26
N TYR A 7 -15.93 -2.30 9.55
CA TYR A 7 -14.61 -2.13 10.13
C TYR A 7 -13.82 -3.45 10.16
N SER A 8 -12.51 -3.37 9.86
CA SER A 8 -11.56 -4.46 10.07
C SER A 8 -10.25 -3.91 10.67
N SER A 9 -9.73 -4.58 11.69
CA SER A 9 -8.46 -4.21 12.34
C SER A 9 -7.25 -4.35 11.40
N SER A 10 -7.39 -5.10 10.30
CA SER A 10 -6.35 -5.22 9.27
C SER A 10 -6.07 -3.91 8.52
N PHE A 11 -6.94 -2.89 8.65
CA PHE A 11 -6.75 -1.58 8.03
C PHE A 11 -6.09 -0.55 8.94
N GLU A 12 -5.70 -0.93 10.15
CA GLU A 12 -5.01 -0.04 11.07
C GLU A 12 -3.58 0.25 10.58
N ARG A 13 -3.18 1.53 10.68
CA ARG A 13 -1.87 2.06 10.30
C ARG A 13 -1.33 2.98 11.38
N ASP A 14 -0.01 3.10 11.46
CA ASP A 14 0.68 3.90 12.47
C ASP A 14 1.74 4.79 11.81
N ALA A 15 1.99 5.98 12.37
CA ALA A 15 3.09 6.88 12.00
C ALA A 15 3.59 7.60 13.25
N CYS A 16 4.83 8.10 13.29
CA CYS A 16 5.55 8.17 14.57
C CYS A 16 6.67 9.23 14.66
N GLY A 17 7.15 9.46 15.88
CA GLY A 17 8.44 10.08 16.17
C GLY A 17 9.46 9.03 16.58
N ILE A 18 10.66 9.09 15.99
CA ILE A 18 11.81 8.25 16.40
C ILE A 18 13.03 9.10 16.71
N GLY A 19 13.89 8.57 17.57
CA GLY A 19 15.23 9.09 17.79
C GLY A 19 16.09 8.15 18.61
N PHE A 20 17.39 8.39 18.60
CA PHE A 20 18.32 7.74 19.51
C PHE A 20 19.42 8.68 19.96
N VAL A 21 19.97 8.38 21.13
CA VAL A 21 21.20 8.97 21.65
C VAL A 21 22.21 7.84 21.84
N ALA A 22 23.43 8.01 21.35
CA ALA A 22 24.50 7.02 21.47
C ALA A 22 25.85 7.67 21.79
N ASN A 23 26.70 6.97 22.53
CA ASN A 23 28.11 7.34 22.70
C ASN A 23 28.97 6.57 21.68
N ILE A 24 29.71 7.30 20.85
CA ILE A 24 30.49 6.72 19.74
C ILE A 24 31.49 5.68 20.22
N LYS A 25 32.09 5.89 21.40
CA LYS A 25 33.11 5.02 21.99
C LYS A 25 32.54 3.87 22.84
N GLY A 26 31.22 3.71 22.87
CA GLY A 26 30.56 2.65 23.64
C GLY A 26 30.57 2.87 25.16
N ASN A 27 30.90 4.08 25.64
CA ASN A 27 30.90 4.39 27.07
C ASN A 27 29.48 4.39 27.63
N LYS A 28 29.21 3.51 28.60
CA LYS A 28 27.89 3.39 29.22
C LYS A 28 27.70 4.45 30.29
N SER A 29 26.56 5.15 30.26
CA SER A 29 26.20 6.07 31.34
C SER A 29 24.69 6.16 31.50
N HIS A 30 24.25 6.64 32.67
CA HIS A 30 22.84 6.96 32.92
C HIS A 30 22.39 8.22 32.16
N GLN A 31 23.33 9.14 31.86
CA GLN A 31 23.03 10.35 31.12
C GLN A 31 22.45 10.05 29.73
N ILE A 32 22.96 9.02 29.04
CA ILE A 32 22.44 8.60 27.73
C ILE A 32 20.96 8.20 27.80
N ILE A 33 20.55 7.52 28.88
CA ILE A 33 19.15 7.14 29.13
C ILE A 33 18.31 8.39 29.40
N GLY A 34 18.80 9.30 30.24
CA GLY A 34 18.13 10.56 30.54
C GLY A 34 17.95 11.45 29.31
N ASP A 35 18.99 11.55 28.46
CA ASP A 35 18.97 12.28 27.19
C ASP A 35 17.98 11.63 26.21
N ALA A 36 17.98 10.31 26.06
CA ALA A 36 17.06 9.60 25.18
C ALA A 36 15.59 9.79 25.60
N LEU A 37 15.29 9.73 26.90
CA LEU A 37 13.95 10.02 27.43
C LEU A 37 13.56 11.50 27.19
N THR A 38 14.49 12.44 27.29
CA THR A 38 14.23 13.86 26.98
C THR A 38 13.92 14.05 25.49
N VAL A 39 14.62 13.31 24.61
CA VAL A 39 14.31 13.28 23.18
C VAL A 39 12.89 12.77 22.94
N LEU A 40 12.48 11.71 23.65
CA LEU A 40 11.12 11.17 23.57
C LEU A 40 10.07 12.18 24.01
N GLU A 41 10.27 12.82 25.16
CA GLU A 41 9.39 13.86 25.74
C GLU A 41 9.17 15.03 24.77
N ASN A 42 10.23 15.48 24.07
CA ASN A 42 10.17 16.57 23.11
C ASN A 42 9.54 16.19 21.75
N MET A 43 9.11 14.94 21.55
CA MET A 43 8.37 14.50 20.35
C MET A 43 6.86 14.37 20.58
N GLU A 44 6.35 14.75 21.76
CA GLU A 44 4.93 14.61 22.12
C GLU A 44 3.98 15.32 21.13
N HIS A 45 4.38 16.46 20.54
CA HIS A 45 3.57 17.18 19.55
C HIS A 45 3.36 16.41 18.24
N ARG A 46 4.18 15.39 17.97
CA ARG A 46 4.02 14.48 16.83
C ARG A 46 3.19 13.24 17.18
N GLY A 47 2.95 12.99 18.46
CA GLY A 47 2.10 11.92 18.94
C GLY A 47 0.63 12.34 18.92
N ALA A 48 -0.26 11.36 19.07
CA ALA A 48 -1.64 11.62 19.43
C ALA A 48 -1.99 10.97 20.76
N CYS A 49 -2.90 11.64 21.46
CA CYS A 49 -3.63 11.02 22.56
C CYS A 49 -4.83 10.25 22.00
N GLY A 50 -5.24 9.21 22.70
CA GLY A 50 -6.46 8.45 22.43
C GLY A 50 -7.73 9.26 22.71
N CYS A 51 -8.80 8.58 23.12
CA CYS A 51 -10.05 9.25 23.55
C CYS A 51 -9.85 10.17 24.77
N GLU A 52 -8.80 9.92 25.55
CA GLU A 52 -8.45 10.63 26.78
C GLU A 52 -7.08 11.27 26.65
N THR A 53 -6.89 12.46 27.23
CA THR A 53 -5.62 13.21 27.15
C THR A 53 -4.44 12.50 27.83
N ASN A 54 -4.69 11.57 28.74
CA ASN A 54 -3.68 10.81 29.48
C ASN A 54 -3.51 9.36 29.00
N THR A 55 -4.10 9.02 27.85
CA THR A 55 -3.92 7.73 27.17
C THR A 55 -3.16 7.97 25.86
N GLY A 56 -1.89 7.53 25.77
CA GLY A 56 -1.12 7.58 24.53
C GLY A 56 -1.35 6.36 23.64
N ASP A 57 -0.99 6.45 22.35
CA ASP A 57 -1.09 5.31 21.42
C ASP A 57 0.08 4.31 21.58
N GLY A 58 1.17 4.72 22.21
CA GLY A 58 2.31 3.86 22.57
C GLY A 58 3.65 4.58 22.53
N ALA A 59 4.51 4.31 23.53
CA ALA A 59 5.85 4.86 23.60
C ALA A 59 6.81 3.85 24.26
N GLY A 60 8.11 4.00 23.99
CA GLY A 60 9.10 3.09 24.56
C GLY A 60 10.55 3.52 24.34
N LEU A 61 11.42 2.76 25.01
CA LEU A 61 12.86 2.91 25.04
C LEU A 61 13.53 1.53 24.97
N MET A 62 14.49 1.38 24.07
CA MET A 62 15.43 0.25 24.03
C MET A 62 16.81 0.70 24.53
N ILE A 63 17.42 -0.12 25.37
CA ILE A 63 18.78 0.06 25.88
C ILE A 63 19.56 -1.25 25.81
N GLN A 64 20.89 -1.16 25.97
CA GLN A 64 21.70 -2.34 26.29
C GLN A 64 21.36 -2.90 27.68
N VAL A 65 21.56 -4.20 27.86
CA VAL A 65 21.36 -4.91 29.13
C VAL A 65 22.23 -4.28 30.24
N PRO A 66 21.63 -3.72 31.30
CA PRO A 66 22.34 -3.11 32.43
C PRO A 66 22.81 -4.19 33.43
N HIS A 67 23.89 -4.88 33.10
CA HIS A 67 24.34 -6.08 33.85
C HIS A 67 24.48 -5.87 35.36
N GLU A 68 25.14 -4.81 35.81
CA GLU A 68 25.37 -4.56 37.25
C GLU A 68 24.04 -4.38 38.02
N PHE A 69 23.08 -3.67 37.41
CA PHE A 69 21.76 -3.51 37.99
C PHE A 69 21.02 -4.85 38.10
N PHE A 70 21.01 -5.66 37.04
CA PHE A 70 20.35 -6.97 37.07
C PHE A 70 21.04 -7.97 37.99
N PHE A 71 22.37 -7.91 38.10
CA PHE A 71 23.12 -8.72 39.04
C PHE A 71 22.67 -8.45 40.49
N ASP A 72 22.61 -7.18 40.90
CA ASP A 72 22.12 -6.77 42.22
C ASP A 72 20.65 -7.18 42.48
N GLU A 73 19.77 -7.02 41.48
CA GLU A 73 18.35 -7.37 41.60
C GLU A 73 18.14 -8.89 41.69
N CYS A 74 18.89 -9.69 40.93
CA CYS A 74 18.82 -11.15 40.99
C CYS A 74 19.36 -11.70 42.33
N ILE A 75 20.41 -11.07 42.90
CA ILE A 75 20.89 -11.43 44.25
C ILE A 75 19.78 -11.26 45.29
N ARG A 76 18.96 -10.20 45.18
CA ARG A 76 17.81 -10.00 46.09
C ARG A 76 16.72 -11.07 45.94
N LEU A 77 16.63 -11.69 44.76
CA LEU A 77 15.76 -12.84 44.49
C LEU A 77 16.39 -14.18 44.91
N GLY A 78 17.61 -14.17 45.45
CA GLY A 78 18.34 -15.38 45.85
C GLY A 78 19.02 -16.11 44.69
N VAL A 79 19.21 -15.46 43.54
CA VAL A 79 19.76 -16.06 42.33
C VAL A 79 21.06 -15.38 41.92
N HIS A 80 22.12 -16.16 41.70
CA HIS A 80 23.39 -15.64 41.25
C HIS A 80 23.43 -15.55 39.72
N LEU A 81 23.41 -14.33 39.18
CA LEU A 81 23.41 -14.10 37.74
C LEU A 81 24.81 -14.34 37.14
N PRO A 82 24.95 -15.08 36.01
CA PRO A 82 26.23 -15.24 35.31
C PRO A 82 26.80 -13.91 34.78
N SER A 83 28.05 -13.95 34.32
CA SER A 83 28.68 -12.79 33.68
C SER A 83 27.96 -12.36 32.39
N PHE A 84 28.09 -11.10 32.01
CA PHE A 84 27.50 -10.57 30.78
C PHE A 84 27.84 -11.44 29.55
N GLY A 85 26.82 -11.80 28.77
CA GLY A 85 26.93 -12.71 27.62
C GLY A 85 26.86 -14.20 27.95
N ARG A 86 26.76 -14.57 29.24
CA ARG A 86 26.45 -15.93 29.71
C ARG A 86 25.02 -16.07 30.24
N TYR A 87 24.18 -15.06 30.05
CA TYR A 87 22.75 -15.10 30.32
C TYR A 87 21.99 -14.19 29.35
N GLY A 88 20.73 -14.50 29.10
CA GLY A 88 19.77 -13.68 28.36
C GLY A 88 18.69 -13.12 29.27
N VAL A 89 18.10 -11.99 28.89
CA VAL A 89 16.97 -11.37 29.60
C VAL A 89 15.80 -11.23 28.64
N GLY A 90 14.63 -11.72 29.06
CA GLY A 90 13.37 -11.55 28.35
C GLY A 90 12.44 -10.60 29.06
N VAL A 91 11.85 -9.62 28.37
CA VAL A 91 10.74 -8.82 28.90
C VAL A 91 9.45 -9.42 28.37
N VAL A 92 8.66 -10.00 29.26
CA VAL A 92 7.47 -10.78 28.93
C VAL A 92 6.23 -10.06 29.46
N PHE A 93 5.23 -9.94 28.60
CA PHE A 93 3.90 -9.44 28.92
C PHE A 93 2.99 -10.65 29.11
N PHE A 94 2.56 -10.86 30.34
CA PHE A 94 1.60 -11.89 30.69
C PHE A 94 0.18 -11.33 30.81
N PRO A 95 -0.85 -12.17 30.58
CA PRO A 95 -2.22 -11.86 30.97
C PRO A 95 -2.34 -11.49 32.45
N GLN A 96 -3.30 -10.63 32.79
CA GLN A 96 -3.60 -10.27 34.18
C GLN A 96 -4.26 -11.43 34.96
N ASP A 97 -4.99 -12.30 34.26
CA ASP A 97 -5.58 -13.49 34.88
C ASP A 97 -4.46 -14.45 35.34
N ILE A 98 -4.42 -14.71 36.65
CA ILE A 98 -3.40 -15.54 37.29
C ILE A 98 -3.32 -16.94 36.67
N ARG A 99 -4.46 -17.55 36.32
CA ARG A 99 -4.46 -18.91 35.73
C ARG A 99 -3.83 -18.90 34.34
N LEU A 100 -4.21 -17.94 33.50
CA LEU A 100 -3.65 -17.80 32.16
C LEU A 100 -2.15 -17.44 32.23
N ARG A 101 -1.75 -16.59 33.19
CA ARG A 101 -0.34 -16.25 33.41
C ARG A 101 0.50 -17.48 33.76
N GLU A 102 0.08 -18.26 34.75
CA GLU A 102 0.85 -19.44 35.16
C GLU A 102 0.87 -20.52 34.07
N GLU A 103 -0.20 -20.65 33.28
CA GLU A 103 -0.23 -21.53 32.10
C GLU A 103 0.78 -21.10 31.03
N CYS A 104 0.81 -19.79 30.70
CA CYS A 104 1.80 -19.22 29.80
C CYS A 104 3.23 -19.44 30.32
N ARG A 105 3.47 -19.23 31.62
CA ARG A 105 4.78 -19.40 32.26
C ARG A 105 5.22 -20.86 32.23
N ASP A 106 4.33 -21.80 32.54
CA ASP A 106 4.61 -23.23 32.47
C ASP A 106 5.00 -23.67 31.05
N ILE A 107 4.25 -23.24 30.03
CA ILE A 107 4.57 -23.54 28.63
C ILE A 107 5.91 -22.92 28.23
N PHE A 108 6.21 -21.69 28.66
CA PHE A 108 7.49 -21.04 28.40
C PHE A 108 8.65 -21.85 29.02
N ASN A 109 8.54 -22.24 30.30
CA ASN A 109 9.55 -23.04 30.99
C ASN A 109 9.75 -24.41 30.32
N ARG A 110 8.68 -25.14 30.02
CA ARG A 110 8.76 -26.41 29.29
C ARG A 110 9.41 -26.27 27.92
N THR A 111 9.18 -25.15 27.26
CA THR A 111 9.82 -24.86 25.97
C THR A 111 11.31 -24.60 26.13
N ALA A 112 11.72 -23.84 27.16
CA ALA A 112 13.11 -23.60 27.49
C ALA A 112 13.84 -24.91 27.84
N ASP A 113 13.24 -25.75 28.68
CA ASP A 113 13.77 -27.06 29.06
C ASP A 113 13.97 -27.97 27.84
N LYS A 114 13.00 -27.98 26.91
CA LYS A 114 13.08 -28.75 25.65
C LYS A 114 14.27 -28.32 24.79
N LEU A 115 14.66 -27.05 24.85
CA LEU A 115 15.81 -26.50 24.13
C LEU A 115 17.12 -26.58 24.94
N GLY A 116 17.08 -27.16 26.15
CA GLY A 116 18.23 -27.23 27.05
C GLY A 116 18.66 -25.88 27.62
N LEU A 117 17.73 -24.92 27.71
CA LEU A 117 17.95 -23.58 28.24
C LEU A 117 17.39 -23.49 29.67
N GLU A 118 18.26 -23.28 30.65
CA GLU A 118 17.86 -23.17 32.05
C GLU A 118 17.29 -21.78 32.36
N VAL A 119 16.06 -21.75 32.89
CA VAL A 119 15.43 -20.52 33.39
C VAL A 119 15.86 -20.29 34.84
N LEU A 120 16.61 -19.22 35.08
CA LEU A 120 17.20 -18.88 36.38
C LEU A 120 16.20 -18.23 37.33
N ALA A 121 15.45 -17.24 36.86
CA ALA A 121 14.55 -16.44 37.69
C ALA A 121 13.53 -15.66 36.86
N TYR A 122 12.43 -15.28 37.51
CA TYR A 122 11.49 -14.26 37.04
C TYR A 122 11.51 -13.06 38.01
N ARG A 123 11.66 -11.85 37.49
CA ARG A 123 11.61 -10.58 38.22
C ARG A 123 10.40 -9.79 37.75
N LYS A 124 9.47 -9.47 38.64
CA LYS A 124 8.39 -8.52 38.31
C LYS A 124 8.98 -7.13 38.02
N VAL A 125 8.58 -6.51 36.92
CA VAL A 125 9.01 -5.15 36.57
C VAL A 125 8.26 -4.15 37.45
N PRO A 126 8.95 -3.30 38.22
CA PRO A 126 8.28 -2.29 39.04
C PRO A 126 7.73 -1.17 38.15
N VAL A 127 6.43 -0.88 38.32
CA VAL A 127 5.69 0.13 37.55
C VAL A 127 4.96 1.11 38.46
N ASN A 128 4.77 2.35 38.00
CA ASN A 128 3.94 3.37 38.63
C ASN A 128 2.75 3.73 37.72
N THR A 129 1.54 3.39 38.14
CA THR A 129 0.30 3.61 37.38
C THR A 129 -0.34 4.98 37.60
N GLU A 130 0.27 5.84 38.43
CA GLU A 130 -0.24 7.19 38.68
C GLU A 130 -0.24 8.04 37.39
N GLY A 131 -1.40 8.64 37.07
CA GLY A 131 -1.56 9.51 35.90
C GLY A 131 -1.78 8.77 34.57
N ILE A 132 -1.88 7.43 34.57
CA ILE A 132 -2.20 6.64 33.37
C ILE A 132 -3.71 6.60 33.17
N GLY A 133 -4.16 6.76 31.92
CA GLY A 133 -5.59 6.72 31.58
C GLY A 133 -6.23 5.33 31.77
N PRO A 134 -7.53 5.26 32.12
CA PRO A 134 -8.22 4.01 32.41
C PRO A 134 -8.25 3.07 31.20
N THR A 135 -8.27 3.63 29.98
CA THR A 135 -8.25 2.83 28.74
C THR A 135 -6.94 2.03 28.60
N ALA A 136 -5.79 2.64 28.88
CA ALA A 136 -4.50 1.95 28.86
C ALA A 136 -4.38 0.93 30.01
N LEU A 137 -4.85 1.29 31.21
CA LEU A 137 -4.86 0.40 32.38
C LEU A 137 -5.75 -0.84 32.17
N SER A 138 -6.84 -0.71 31.40
CA SER A 138 -7.77 -1.83 31.14
C SER A 138 -7.14 -3.02 30.41
N VAL A 139 -6.02 -2.79 29.73
CA VAL A 139 -5.26 -3.81 28.99
C VAL A 139 -3.77 -3.84 29.37
N GLU A 140 -3.43 -3.32 30.57
CA GLU A 140 -2.08 -3.35 31.12
C GLU A 140 -1.65 -4.80 31.42
N PRO A 141 -0.57 -5.33 30.82
CA PRO A 141 -0.09 -6.67 31.10
C PRO A 141 0.63 -6.75 32.45
N GLU A 142 0.69 -7.94 33.02
CA GLU A 142 1.65 -8.22 34.10
C GLU A 142 3.03 -8.42 33.46
N MET A 143 3.95 -7.47 33.73
CA MET A 143 5.27 -7.46 33.10
C MET A 143 6.33 -8.11 33.98
N GLU A 144 7.03 -9.10 33.41
CA GLU A 144 8.10 -9.81 34.11
C GLU A 144 9.34 -9.93 33.23
N GLN A 145 10.50 -9.86 33.89
CA GLN A 145 11.81 -10.13 33.31
C GLN A 145 12.21 -11.58 33.61
N VAL A 146 12.41 -12.39 32.58
CA VAL A 146 12.91 -13.76 32.69
C VAL A 146 14.40 -13.82 32.41
N PHE A 147 15.17 -14.48 33.27
CA PHE A 147 16.62 -14.66 33.13
C PHE A 147 16.93 -16.10 32.72
N ILE A 148 17.73 -16.27 31.66
CA ILE A 148 18.02 -17.58 31.06
C ILE A 148 19.54 -17.77 31.00
N ALA A 149 20.04 -18.89 31.52
CA ALA A 149 21.46 -19.20 31.49
C ALA A 149 21.91 -19.63 30.09
N CYS A 150 23.12 -19.25 29.70
CA CYS A 150 23.78 -19.78 28.52
C CYS A 150 24.40 -21.14 28.86
N PRO A 151 24.02 -22.24 28.15
CA PRO A 151 24.61 -23.55 28.37
C PRO A 151 26.14 -23.56 28.22
N ASP A 152 26.83 -24.42 28.97
CA ASP A 152 28.30 -24.49 28.97
C ASP A 152 28.90 -24.92 27.63
N HIS A 153 28.17 -25.71 26.86
CA HIS A 153 28.62 -26.13 25.52
C HIS A 153 28.56 -25.02 24.47
N ILE A 154 27.77 -23.96 24.70
CA ILE A 154 27.67 -22.82 23.78
C ILE A 154 28.74 -21.80 24.16
N THR A 155 29.82 -21.75 23.37
CA THR A 155 30.92 -20.80 23.59
C THR A 155 30.75 -19.52 22.79
N ASN A 156 30.07 -19.60 21.63
CA ASN A 156 29.79 -18.45 20.78
C ASN A 156 28.54 -17.70 21.28
N ARG A 157 28.70 -16.42 21.60
CA ARG A 157 27.59 -15.56 22.07
C ARG A 157 26.50 -15.38 21.01
N ASP A 158 26.85 -15.38 19.73
CA ASP A 158 25.86 -15.24 18.65
C ASP A 158 25.05 -16.54 18.46
N GLU A 159 25.64 -17.70 18.77
CA GLU A 159 24.89 -18.95 18.84
C GLU A 159 23.89 -18.94 20.00
N PHE A 160 24.28 -18.39 21.15
CA PHE A 160 23.36 -18.22 22.26
C PHE A 160 22.18 -17.29 21.90
N GLU A 161 22.42 -16.18 21.21
CA GLU A 161 21.35 -15.30 20.72
C GLU A 161 20.39 -16.03 19.77
N ARG A 162 20.91 -16.88 18.88
CA ARG A 162 20.08 -17.73 18.00
C ARG A 162 19.20 -18.69 18.78
N LYS A 163 19.71 -19.31 19.86
CA LYS A 163 18.90 -20.19 20.72
C LYS A 163 17.79 -19.42 21.45
N LEU A 164 18.08 -18.20 21.91
CA LEU A 164 17.06 -17.31 22.49
C LEU A 164 15.99 -16.94 21.46
N PHE A 165 16.37 -16.69 20.20
CA PHE A 165 15.43 -16.48 19.10
C PHE A 165 14.52 -17.69 18.84
N VAL A 166 15.09 -18.90 18.78
CA VAL A 166 14.30 -20.15 18.65
C VAL A 166 13.32 -20.30 19.81
N LEU A 167 13.78 -20.13 21.05
CA LEU A 167 12.95 -20.19 22.26
C LEU A 167 11.79 -19.19 22.18
N ARG A 168 12.08 -17.94 21.85
CA ARG A 168 11.06 -16.89 21.78
C ARG A 168 9.96 -17.23 20.78
N ASN A 169 10.32 -17.60 19.55
CA ASN A 169 9.33 -17.88 18.51
C ASN A 169 8.54 -19.15 18.85
N HIS A 170 9.21 -20.23 19.25
CA HIS A 170 8.54 -21.48 19.61
C HIS A 170 7.60 -21.33 20.81
N ALA A 171 8.03 -20.63 21.87
CA ALA A 171 7.18 -20.35 23.02
C ALA A 171 5.99 -19.48 22.63
N THR A 172 6.21 -18.43 21.83
CA THR A 172 5.14 -17.54 21.34
C THR A 172 4.11 -18.30 20.50
N HIS A 173 4.54 -19.15 19.58
CA HIS A 173 3.64 -19.99 18.77
C HIS A 173 2.87 -20.98 19.64
N THR A 174 3.57 -21.68 20.53
CA THR A 174 2.95 -22.69 21.38
C THR A 174 1.90 -22.06 22.28
N ILE A 175 2.22 -20.96 22.97
CA ILE A 175 1.30 -20.27 23.88
C ILE A 175 0.11 -19.69 23.12
N ASN A 176 0.33 -18.98 22.01
CA ASN A 176 -0.77 -18.37 21.25
C ASN A 176 -1.72 -19.37 20.58
N ASN A 177 -1.30 -20.62 20.40
CA ASN A 177 -2.11 -21.69 19.83
C ASN A 177 -2.79 -22.57 20.88
N THR A 178 -2.32 -22.56 22.13
CA THR A 178 -2.82 -23.44 23.20
C THR A 178 -3.60 -22.69 24.27
N VAL A 179 -3.14 -21.50 24.68
CA VAL A 179 -3.74 -20.72 25.75
C VAL A 179 -4.87 -19.85 25.22
N LYS A 180 -5.95 -19.76 25.99
CA LYS A 180 -7.08 -18.89 25.66
C LYS A 180 -6.64 -17.43 25.64
N LYS A 181 -7.01 -16.70 24.58
CA LYS A 181 -6.68 -15.29 24.40
C LYS A 181 -7.67 -14.39 25.15
N ASP A 182 -7.17 -13.53 26.04
CA ASP A 182 -7.87 -12.35 26.53
C ASP A 182 -7.48 -11.11 25.69
N ALA A 183 -7.89 -9.91 26.12
CA ALA A 183 -7.58 -8.67 25.40
C ALA A 183 -6.09 -8.29 25.44
N ILE A 184 -5.34 -8.80 26.42
CA ILE A 184 -3.93 -8.50 26.67
C ILE A 184 -3.05 -9.47 25.87
N GLY A 185 -3.34 -10.76 25.99
CA GLY A 185 -2.59 -11.86 25.39
C GLY A 185 -1.21 -12.07 26.01
N PHE A 186 -0.43 -12.95 25.39
CA PHE A 186 0.97 -13.19 25.72
C PHE A 186 1.87 -12.54 24.66
N TYR A 187 2.92 -11.84 25.10
CA TYR A 187 3.88 -11.21 24.18
C TYR A 187 5.27 -11.10 24.80
N ILE A 188 6.32 -11.29 24.01
CA ILE A 188 7.71 -11.09 24.43
C ILE A 188 8.25 -9.84 23.73
N ALA A 189 8.48 -8.77 24.49
CA ALA A 189 8.95 -7.49 23.97
C ALA A 189 10.39 -7.57 23.48
N SER A 190 11.27 -8.18 24.26
CA SER A 190 12.65 -8.50 23.92
C SER A 190 13.05 -9.81 24.58
N LEU A 191 13.94 -10.59 23.95
CA LEU A 191 14.63 -11.72 24.58
C LEU A 191 16.03 -11.81 23.97
N SER A 192 17.02 -11.27 24.67
CA SER A 192 18.39 -11.09 24.17
C SER A 192 19.40 -11.08 25.31
N TYR A 193 20.66 -11.40 25.02
CA TYR A 193 21.77 -11.12 25.96
C TYR A 193 22.28 -9.68 25.87
N LYS A 194 21.93 -8.95 24.80
CA LYS A 194 22.49 -7.63 24.46
C LYS A 194 21.55 -6.47 24.80
N THR A 195 20.26 -6.61 24.49
CA THR A 195 19.29 -5.50 24.55
C THR A 195 18.08 -5.82 25.42
N VAL A 196 17.44 -4.77 25.94
CA VAL A 196 16.19 -4.85 26.70
C VAL A 196 15.28 -3.69 26.30
N VAL A 197 13.98 -3.96 26.18
CA VAL A 197 12.98 -2.99 25.72
C VAL A 197 11.97 -2.70 26.83
N TYR A 198 11.81 -1.42 27.17
CA TYR A 198 10.77 -0.89 28.04
C TYR A 198 9.75 -0.14 27.18
N LYS A 199 8.54 -0.66 27.05
CA LYS A 199 7.51 -0.04 26.20
C LYS A 199 6.11 -0.32 26.71
N GLY A 200 5.18 0.52 26.32
CA GLY A 200 3.78 0.35 26.70
C GLY A 200 2.86 1.34 26.03
N GLN A 201 1.57 1.23 26.34
CA GLN A 201 0.57 2.17 25.88
C GLN A 201 0.58 3.44 26.74
N LEU A 202 1.60 4.27 26.50
CA LEU A 202 1.94 5.45 27.28
C LEU A 202 2.09 6.64 26.32
N THR A 203 1.84 7.85 26.84
CA THR A 203 2.31 9.09 26.21
C THR A 203 3.84 9.19 26.34
N SER A 204 4.48 10.03 25.53
CA SER A 204 5.94 10.16 25.53
C SER A 204 6.46 10.63 26.89
N MET A 205 5.68 11.48 27.59
CA MET A 205 5.99 12.01 28.93
C MET A 205 5.88 10.98 30.07
N GLN A 206 5.10 9.92 29.89
CA GLN A 206 4.79 8.96 30.96
C GLN A 206 5.88 7.89 31.13
N VAL A 207 6.67 7.57 30.09
CA VAL A 207 7.61 6.42 30.09
C VAL A 207 8.62 6.48 31.24
N ARG A 208 9.20 7.66 31.50
CA ARG A 208 10.20 7.86 32.57
C ARG A 208 9.66 7.53 33.96
N ASN A 209 8.41 7.93 34.22
CA ASN A 209 7.80 7.79 35.54
C ASN A 209 7.11 6.44 35.71
N TYR A 210 6.55 5.88 34.64
CA TYR A 210 5.88 4.58 34.66
C TYR A 210 6.87 3.45 34.95
N PHE A 211 8.00 3.37 34.24
CA PHE A 211 9.04 2.37 34.53
C PHE A 211 10.06 2.90 35.54
N THR A 212 9.87 2.58 36.82
CA THR A 212 10.71 3.14 37.89
C THR A 212 12.19 2.74 37.79
N ASP A 213 12.48 1.62 37.12
CA ASP A 213 13.85 1.18 36.82
C ASP A 213 14.63 2.24 36.02
N LEU A 214 13.98 2.95 35.09
CA LEU A 214 14.62 3.92 34.20
C LEU A 214 15.13 5.17 34.95
N SER A 215 14.64 5.42 36.16
CA SER A 215 15.11 6.51 37.03
C SER A 215 16.27 6.09 37.96
N ASN A 216 16.65 4.81 37.96
CA ASN A 216 17.74 4.31 38.80
C ASN A 216 19.10 4.63 38.18
N LYS A 217 19.97 5.37 38.88
CA LYS A 217 21.30 5.75 38.37
C LYS A 217 22.22 4.57 38.02
N ARG A 218 21.95 3.36 38.53
CA ARG A 218 22.69 2.13 38.18
C ARG A 218 22.31 1.56 36.82
N ILE A 219 21.18 1.99 36.24
CA ILE A 219 20.84 1.64 34.87
C ILE A 219 21.69 2.49 33.93
N VAL A 220 22.60 1.85 33.21
CA VAL A 220 23.57 2.50 32.33
C VAL A 220 23.54 1.85 30.95
N SER A 221 23.69 2.67 29.92
CA SER A 221 23.73 2.19 28.54
C SER A 221 24.62 3.06 27.66
N ALA A 222 25.17 2.49 26.60
CA ALA A 222 25.91 3.25 25.59
C ALA A 222 24.97 3.91 24.56
N PHE A 223 23.75 3.41 24.43
CA PHE A 223 22.70 4.02 23.61
C PHE A 223 21.33 3.96 24.27
N GLY A 224 20.44 4.85 23.85
CA GLY A 224 19.00 4.77 24.10
C GLY A 224 18.25 5.05 22.81
N LEU A 225 17.47 4.08 22.33
CA LEU A 225 16.62 4.19 21.14
C LEU A 225 15.18 4.36 21.57
N VAL A 226 14.53 5.45 21.16
CA VAL A 226 13.17 5.82 21.57
C VAL A 226 12.22 5.91 20.40
N HIS A 227 10.94 5.72 20.72
CA HIS A 227 9.85 5.83 19.75
C HIS A 227 8.56 6.31 20.43
N SER A 228 7.82 7.17 19.74
CA SER A 228 6.45 7.61 20.08
C SER A 228 5.50 7.33 18.91
N ARG A 229 4.38 6.66 19.18
CA ARG A 229 3.41 6.16 18.20
C ARG A 229 2.22 7.10 18.03
N PHE A 230 1.76 7.29 16.79
CA PHE A 230 0.45 7.84 16.43
C PHE A 230 -0.32 6.77 15.66
N ALA A 231 -1.34 6.19 16.28
CA ALA A 231 -2.20 5.19 15.68
C ALA A 231 -3.43 5.82 15.03
N THR A 232 -3.87 5.25 13.92
CA THR A 232 -5.15 5.60 13.25
C THR A 232 -6.37 4.97 13.94
N ASN A 233 -6.20 4.35 15.11
CA ASN A 233 -7.26 3.78 15.91
C ASN A 233 -7.31 4.38 17.32
N THR A 234 -8.33 3.97 18.08
CA THR A 234 -8.49 4.28 19.51
C THR A 234 -8.51 3.01 20.36
N PHE A 235 -8.09 1.86 19.81
CA PHE A 235 -8.13 0.57 20.50
C PHE A 235 -6.81 0.34 21.26
N PRO A 236 -6.88 0.03 22.55
CA PRO A 236 -5.69 -0.05 23.37
C PRO A 236 -4.90 -1.34 23.13
N SER A 237 -3.58 -1.23 22.98
CA SER A 237 -2.67 -2.37 22.72
C SER A 237 -1.23 -2.08 23.12
N TRP A 238 -0.78 -2.66 24.24
CA TRP A 238 0.58 -2.49 24.75
C TRP A 238 1.65 -3.12 23.85
N LYS A 239 1.35 -4.25 23.21
CA LYS A 239 2.31 -5.00 22.38
C LYS A 239 2.72 -4.27 21.10
N LEU A 240 1.86 -3.37 20.59
CA LEU A 240 2.09 -2.62 19.34
C LEU A 240 2.95 -1.37 19.56
N ALA A 241 3.20 -0.97 20.81
CA ALA A 241 4.20 0.06 21.10
C ALA A 241 5.58 -0.37 20.57
N GLN A 242 6.41 0.63 20.25
CA GLN A 242 7.77 0.46 19.77
C GLN A 242 8.76 1.07 20.78
N PRO A 243 10.07 0.77 20.72
CA PRO A 243 10.78 -0.07 19.73
C PRO A 243 10.36 -1.53 19.65
N PHE A 244 10.63 -2.16 18.51
CA PHE A 244 10.65 -3.62 18.37
C PHE A 244 12.03 -4.15 18.77
N ARG A 245 12.49 -5.32 18.27
CA ARG A 245 13.68 -6.00 18.80
C ARG A 245 14.96 -5.48 18.17
N TYR A 246 14.90 -5.10 16.90
CA TYR A 246 16.00 -4.54 16.13
C TYR A 246 15.72 -3.12 15.65
N ILE A 247 14.45 -2.73 15.50
CA ILE A 247 14.08 -1.44 14.89
C ILE A 247 13.12 -0.58 15.71
N ALA A 248 13.18 0.72 15.43
CA ALA A 248 12.10 1.67 15.60
C ALA A 248 11.78 2.28 14.22
N HIS A 249 10.54 2.15 13.77
CA HIS A 249 10.09 2.55 12.45
C HIS A 249 9.08 3.69 12.53
N ASN A 250 9.41 4.81 11.89
CA ASN A 250 8.53 5.92 11.63
C ASN A 250 8.14 5.91 10.15
N GLY A 251 6.90 5.51 9.85
CA GLY A 251 6.40 5.44 8.50
C GLY A 251 5.40 4.30 8.32
N GLU A 252 5.12 3.93 7.07
CA GLU A 252 4.17 2.88 6.70
C GLU A 252 4.75 2.03 5.56
N ILE A 253 4.69 0.71 5.70
CA ILE A 253 5.02 -0.20 4.58
C ILE A 253 3.76 -0.40 3.73
N ASN A 254 3.74 0.20 2.54
CA ASN A 254 2.59 0.18 1.64
C ASN A 254 2.50 -1.09 0.78
N THR A 255 3.57 -1.91 0.75
CA THR A 255 3.63 -3.19 0.02
C THR A 255 3.48 -4.42 0.91
N LEU A 256 3.13 -4.25 2.19
CA LEU A 256 3.15 -5.31 3.21
C LEU A 256 2.47 -6.62 2.76
N GLN A 257 1.28 -6.53 2.16
CA GLN A 257 0.54 -7.73 1.74
C GLN A 257 1.30 -8.55 0.68
N GLY A 258 1.96 -7.87 -0.26
CA GLY A 258 2.83 -8.50 -1.25
C GLY A 258 4.02 -9.17 -0.58
N ASN A 259 4.69 -8.46 0.32
CA ASN A 259 5.85 -8.98 1.04
C ASN A 259 5.52 -10.23 1.87
N ILE A 260 4.37 -10.23 2.56
CA ILE A 260 3.89 -11.39 3.33
C ILE A 260 3.54 -12.56 2.39
N ASN A 261 2.91 -12.28 1.25
CA ASN A 261 2.55 -13.31 0.29
C ASN A 261 3.81 -13.98 -0.28
N TRP A 262 4.85 -13.20 -0.61
CA TRP A 262 6.14 -13.71 -1.08
C TRP A 262 6.89 -14.50 -0.01
N LEU A 263 6.90 -14.01 1.24
CA LEU A 263 7.44 -14.74 2.37
C LEU A 263 6.80 -16.13 2.50
N LYS A 264 5.47 -16.19 2.50
CA LYS A 264 4.71 -17.47 2.56
C LYS A 264 5.05 -18.44 1.43
N THR A 265 5.50 -17.94 0.27
CA THR A 265 5.92 -18.81 -0.84
C THR A 265 7.27 -19.50 -0.59
N SER A 266 8.13 -18.86 0.20
CA SER A 266 9.51 -19.25 0.42
C SER A 266 9.74 -19.99 1.75
N GLU A 267 8.89 -19.77 2.76
CA GLU A 267 9.04 -20.32 4.12
C GLU A 267 9.31 -21.84 4.14
N LYS A 268 8.59 -22.62 3.33
CA LYS A 268 8.75 -24.09 3.29
C LYS A 268 10.08 -24.55 2.67
N SER A 269 10.78 -23.66 1.97
CA SER A 269 12.04 -23.96 1.27
C SER A 269 13.25 -23.35 1.99
N PHE A 270 13.08 -22.75 3.17
CA PHE A 270 14.16 -22.16 3.93
C PHE A 270 15.16 -23.20 4.42
N VAL A 271 16.42 -22.98 4.08
CA VAL A 271 17.56 -23.76 4.54
C VAL A 271 18.63 -22.78 5.02
N SER A 272 19.15 -22.99 6.22
CA SER A 272 20.18 -22.15 6.82
C SER A 272 21.31 -23.03 7.38
N PRO A 273 22.58 -22.61 7.26
CA PRO A 273 23.67 -23.29 7.95
C PRO A 273 23.70 -23.02 9.47
N TYR A 274 22.89 -22.06 9.96
CA TYR A 274 22.90 -21.62 11.36
C TYR A 274 21.78 -22.21 12.22
N PHE A 275 20.77 -22.82 11.60
CA PHE A 275 19.63 -23.42 12.28
C PHE A 275 19.44 -24.84 11.76
N THR A 276 19.17 -25.80 12.65
CA THR A 276 18.77 -27.14 12.19
C THR A 276 17.38 -27.09 11.56
N LYS A 277 17.01 -28.15 10.84
CA LYS A 277 15.67 -28.25 10.25
C LYS A 277 14.58 -28.18 11.32
N GLU A 278 14.79 -28.85 12.44
CA GLU A 278 13.87 -28.84 13.58
C GLU A 278 13.74 -27.45 14.19
N GLU A 279 14.84 -26.71 14.33
CA GLU A 279 14.80 -25.33 14.80
C GLU A 279 14.06 -24.41 13.83
N MET A 280 14.25 -24.62 12.52
CA MET A 280 13.51 -23.84 11.54
C MET A 280 12.01 -24.10 11.60
N ASP A 281 11.60 -25.36 11.75
CA ASP A 281 10.19 -25.73 11.93
C ASP A 281 9.60 -25.11 13.21
N MET A 282 10.41 -24.86 14.24
CA MET A 282 10.00 -24.19 15.48
C MET A 282 9.86 -22.66 15.34
N ILE A 283 10.66 -22.05 14.46
CA ILE A 283 10.65 -20.60 14.18
C ILE A 283 9.50 -20.22 13.24
N LEU A 284 9.09 -21.10 12.33
CA LEU A 284 8.06 -20.81 11.33
C LEU A 284 6.64 -20.94 11.91
N PRO A 285 5.68 -20.10 11.47
CA PRO A 285 5.83 -18.98 10.53
C PRO A 285 6.52 -17.76 11.17
N VAL A 286 7.33 -17.02 10.41
CA VAL A 286 8.07 -15.86 10.97
C VAL A 286 7.16 -14.67 11.23
N VAL A 287 6.14 -14.51 10.39
CA VAL A 287 5.13 -13.46 10.50
C VAL A 287 3.78 -14.08 10.77
N THR A 288 3.15 -13.68 11.87
CA THR A 288 1.81 -14.15 12.27
C THR A 288 0.75 -13.10 11.95
N GLU A 289 -0.49 -13.53 11.73
CA GLU A 289 -1.62 -12.61 11.49
C GLU A 289 -1.84 -11.66 12.67
N GLY A 290 -2.23 -10.41 12.36
CA GLY A 290 -2.54 -9.37 13.35
C GLY A 290 -1.32 -8.60 13.91
N GLN A 291 -0.14 -8.78 13.31
CA GLN A 291 1.03 -7.92 13.56
C GLN A 291 0.94 -6.62 12.73
N SER A 292 1.51 -5.52 13.24
CA SER A 292 1.67 -4.29 12.44
C SER A 292 2.74 -4.49 11.36
N ASP A 293 2.72 -3.63 10.35
CA ASP A 293 3.71 -3.62 9.27
C ASP A 293 5.16 -3.59 9.77
N SER A 294 5.40 -2.77 10.78
CA SER A 294 6.67 -2.53 11.44
C SER A 294 7.14 -3.76 12.22
N ALA A 295 6.21 -4.49 12.84
CA ALA A 295 6.52 -5.75 13.53
C ALA A 295 6.89 -6.85 12.52
N CYS A 296 6.17 -6.92 11.38
CA CYS A 296 6.51 -7.85 10.31
C CYS A 296 7.91 -7.58 9.74
N LEU A 297 8.26 -6.31 9.55
CA LEU A 297 9.58 -5.90 9.10
C LEU A 297 10.68 -6.26 10.12
N ASP A 298 10.44 -6.00 11.41
CA ASP A 298 11.38 -6.38 12.49
C ASP A 298 11.65 -7.89 12.51
N ASN A 299 10.62 -8.73 12.37
CA ASN A 299 10.80 -10.18 12.35
C ASN A 299 11.64 -10.64 11.15
N MET A 300 11.47 -10.01 9.99
CA MET A 300 12.29 -10.30 8.80
C MET A 300 13.73 -9.85 8.98
N ILE A 301 13.94 -8.66 9.56
CA ILE A 301 15.28 -8.14 9.86
C ILE A 301 16.02 -9.08 10.80
N GLU A 302 15.34 -9.51 11.87
CA GLU A 302 15.90 -10.41 12.86
C GLU A 302 16.27 -11.77 12.25
N LEU A 303 15.36 -12.38 11.47
CA LEU A 303 15.64 -13.64 10.78
C LEU A 303 16.89 -13.52 9.89
N LEU A 304 16.92 -12.54 9.00
CA LEU A 304 18.01 -12.37 8.02
C LEU A 304 19.36 -12.04 8.69
N THR A 305 19.32 -11.31 9.81
CA THR A 305 20.51 -10.98 10.60
C THR A 305 21.05 -12.24 11.29
N LEU A 306 20.18 -13.01 11.94
CA LEU A 306 20.57 -14.23 12.66
C LEU A 306 21.02 -15.36 11.73
N THR A 307 20.66 -15.31 10.44
CA THR A 307 21.20 -16.19 9.39
C THR A 307 22.53 -15.72 8.80
N GLY A 308 23.25 -14.79 9.43
CA GLY A 308 24.66 -14.52 9.14
C GLY A 308 24.95 -13.32 8.21
N ARG A 309 23.96 -12.44 8.00
CA ARG A 309 24.16 -11.14 7.34
C ARG A 309 24.34 -10.04 8.39
N SER A 310 25.13 -9.02 8.09
CA SER A 310 25.22 -7.84 8.95
C SER A 310 23.92 -7.05 8.88
N LEU A 311 23.57 -6.36 9.97
CA LEU A 311 22.34 -5.57 10.01
C LEU A 311 22.25 -4.52 8.87
N PRO A 312 23.32 -3.81 8.49
CA PRO A 312 23.27 -2.93 7.31
C PRO A 312 23.08 -3.65 5.98
N HIS A 313 23.61 -4.87 5.80
CA HIS A 313 23.35 -5.69 4.61
C HIS A 313 21.86 -6.01 4.53
N VAL A 314 21.26 -6.45 5.63
CA VAL A 314 19.82 -6.74 5.72
C VAL A 314 18.98 -5.51 5.37
N MET A 315 19.36 -4.32 5.85
CA MET A 315 18.68 -3.07 5.49
C MET A 315 18.79 -2.75 4.00
N MET A 316 19.95 -2.94 3.38
CA MET A 316 20.13 -2.76 1.94
C MET A 316 19.31 -3.76 1.11
N MET A 317 18.98 -4.94 1.66
CA MET A 317 18.12 -5.93 1.00
C MET A 317 16.64 -5.56 1.09
N LEU A 318 16.15 -5.20 2.28
CA LEU A 318 14.74 -4.91 2.53
C LEU A 318 14.33 -3.53 2.03
N VAL A 319 15.20 -2.53 2.19
CA VAL A 319 14.96 -1.12 1.82
C VAL A 319 16.06 -0.65 0.85
N PRO A 320 16.12 -1.20 -0.38
CA PRO A 320 17.18 -0.90 -1.33
C PRO A 320 17.06 0.50 -1.97
N GLU A 321 18.22 1.07 -2.29
CA GLU A 321 18.32 2.28 -3.11
C GLU A 321 17.66 2.12 -4.49
N ALA A 322 17.27 3.23 -5.10
CA ALA A 322 16.86 3.25 -6.50
C ALA A 322 18.08 3.01 -7.41
N TRP A 323 18.23 1.76 -7.85
CA TRP A 323 19.37 1.29 -8.67
C TRP A 323 19.03 1.17 -10.16
N ASP A 324 17.78 0.82 -10.48
CA ASP A 324 17.35 0.62 -11.86
C ASP A 324 17.35 1.95 -12.64
N GLY A 325 17.92 1.95 -13.84
CA GLY A 325 18.11 3.16 -14.65
C GLY A 325 19.14 4.16 -14.12
N ASN A 326 19.81 3.90 -12.99
CA ASN A 326 20.86 4.78 -12.48
C ASN A 326 22.22 4.45 -13.14
N GLU A 327 22.69 5.34 -14.00
CA GLU A 327 23.98 5.22 -14.70
C GLU A 327 25.16 5.79 -13.90
N GLN A 328 24.89 6.60 -12.87
CA GLN A 328 25.90 7.21 -12.01
C GLN A 328 26.28 6.35 -10.79
N MET A 329 25.52 5.28 -10.53
CA MET A 329 25.77 4.37 -9.43
C MET A 329 27.02 3.52 -9.70
N ASP A 330 27.84 3.33 -8.66
CA ASP A 330 28.99 2.43 -8.70
C ASP A 330 28.60 1.02 -9.22
N PRO A 331 29.36 0.42 -10.16
CA PRO A 331 29.01 -0.87 -10.77
C PRO A 331 28.89 -2.03 -9.78
N ALA A 332 29.74 -2.08 -8.73
CA ALA A 332 29.67 -3.15 -7.74
C ALA A 332 28.41 -3.00 -6.88
N LYS A 333 28.04 -1.77 -6.53
CA LYS A 333 26.78 -1.46 -5.84
C LYS A 333 25.55 -1.79 -6.68
N LYS A 334 25.57 -1.45 -7.97
CA LYS A 334 24.50 -1.78 -8.91
C LYS A 334 24.32 -3.30 -9.06
N ALA A 335 25.44 -4.03 -9.18
CA ALA A 335 25.42 -5.50 -9.25
C ALA A 335 24.88 -6.12 -7.94
N PHE A 336 25.25 -5.58 -6.78
CA PHE A 336 24.68 -6.01 -5.50
C PHE A 336 23.16 -5.88 -5.48
N TYR A 337 22.62 -4.71 -5.84
CA TYR A 337 21.17 -4.49 -5.80
C TYR A 337 20.42 -5.30 -6.87
N GLU A 338 20.98 -5.44 -8.08
CA GLU A 338 20.38 -6.27 -9.13
C GLU A 338 20.33 -7.75 -8.71
N PHE A 339 21.38 -8.27 -8.06
CA PHE A 339 21.38 -9.63 -7.53
C PHE A 339 20.30 -9.82 -6.46
N HIS A 340 20.23 -8.92 -5.47
CA HIS A 340 19.25 -9.04 -4.40
C HIS A 340 17.81 -8.82 -4.87
N ALA A 341 17.59 -8.03 -5.92
CA ALA A 341 16.29 -7.88 -6.56
C ALA A 341 15.77 -9.20 -7.15
N SER A 342 16.63 -10.16 -7.49
CA SER A 342 16.18 -11.51 -7.92
C SER A 342 15.71 -12.40 -6.76
N LEU A 343 16.08 -12.08 -5.52
CA LEU A 343 15.77 -12.86 -4.32
C LEU A 343 14.54 -12.35 -3.58
N MET A 344 14.42 -11.02 -3.46
CA MET A 344 13.41 -10.41 -2.61
C MET A 344 12.96 -9.06 -3.18
N GLU A 345 11.66 -8.83 -3.06
CA GLU A 345 11.03 -7.55 -3.35
C GLU A 345 11.31 -6.50 -2.26
N PRO A 346 11.41 -5.21 -2.63
CA PRO A 346 11.53 -4.13 -1.66
C PRO A 346 10.31 -4.02 -0.73
N TRP A 347 10.57 -3.77 0.55
CA TRP A 347 9.57 -3.34 1.53
C TRP A 347 9.41 -1.82 1.43
N ASP A 348 8.55 -1.40 0.48
CA ASP A 348 8.39 -0.01 0.07
C ASP A 348 7.39 0.76 0.96
N GLY A 349 7.46 2.08 0.86
CA GLY A 349 6.65 3.03 1.62
C GLY A 349 7.51 4.06 2.36
N PRO A 350 6.89 5.13 2.90
CA PRO A 350 7.62 6.10 3.73
C PRO A 350 8.25 5.38 4.91
N ALA A 351 9.56 5.52 5.09
CA ALA A 351 10.23 4.88 6.21
C ALA A 351 11.43 5.71 6.66
N SER A 352 11.44 6.02 7.95
CA SER A 352 12.64 6.35 8.70
C SER A 352 12.83 5.23 9.71
N ILE A 353 13.91 4.47 9.59
CA ILE A 353 14.16 3.30 10.43
C ILE A 353 15.43 3.52 11.21
N SER A 354 15.32 3.62 12.53
CA SER A 354 16.46 3.50 13.43
C SER A 354 16.61 2.04 13.83
N PHE A 355 17.84 1.53 13.81
CA PHE A 355 18.11 0.11 14.00
C PHE A 355 19.33 -0.15 14.85
N THR A 356 19.35 -1.28 15.56
CA THR A 356 20.49 -1.71 16.36
C THR A 356 20.48 -3.22 16.56
N ASP A 357 21.66 -3.81 16.67
CA ASP A 357 21.86 -5.20 17.12
C ASP A 357 22.44 -5.26 18.54
N GLY A 358 22.53 -4.12 19.23
CA GLY A 358 23.15 -3.95 20.54
C GLY A 358 24.65 -3.58 20.52
N LYS A 359 25.36 -3.80 19.41
CA LYS A 359 26.78 -3.48 19.20
C LYS A 359 26.96 -2.24 18.33
N MET A 360 26.12 -2.10 17.30
CA MET A 360 26.04 -0.92 16.45
C MET A 360 24.63 -0.32 16.52
N ILE A 361 24.54 0.97 16.21
CA ILE A 361 23.26 1.67 16.07
C ILE A 361 23.30 2.56 14.84
N GLY A 362 22.20 2.62 14.11
CA GLY A 362 22.13 3.41 12.89
C GLY A 362 20.73 3.84 12.54
N ALA A 363 20.64 4.56 11.43
CA ALA A 363 19.38 4.91 10.80
C ALA A 363 19.50 4.84 9.28
N THR A 364 18.39 4.51 8.63
CA THR A 364 18.22 4.58 7.18
C THR A 364 16.88 5.21 6.83
N LEU A 365 16.81 5.77 5.63
CA LEU A 365 15.56 6.23 5.03
C LEU A 365 15.13 5.28 3.92
N ASP A 366 13.84 5.35 3.57
CA ASP A 366 13.32 4.77 2.34
C ASP A 366 13.98 5.39 1.10
N ARG A 367 13.77 4.75 -0.05
CA ARG A 367 14.37 5.16 -1.34
C ARG A 367 13.99 6.55 -1.81
N ASN A 368 12.86 7.08 -1.36
CA ASN A 368 12.34 8.40 -1.71
C ASN A 368 12.67 9.44 -0.63
N GLY A 369 13.05 8.99 0.58
CA GLY A 369 13.35 9.84 1.73
C GLY A 369 12.12 10.63 2.20
N LEU A 370 10.98 9.95 2.32
CA LEU A 370 9.68 10.56 2.61
C LEU A 370 9.52 10.94 4.09
N ARG A 371 10.47 10.56 4.96
CA ARG A 371 10.45 10.86 6.39
C ARG A 371 11.69 11.64 6.82
N PRO A 372 11.55 12.59 7.76
CA PRO A 372 12.68 13.41 8.20
C PRO A 372 13.58 12.62 9.17
N SER A 373 14.89 12.87 9.07
CA SER A 373 15.91 12.33 9.95
C SER A 373 17.08 13.28 10.03
N ARG A 374 17.31 13.86 11.21
CA ARG A 374 18.38 14.82 11.51
C ARG A 374 19.33 14.23 12.54
N TYR A 375 20.62 14.55 12.42
CA TYR A 375 21.62 14.13 13.40
C TYR A 375 22.53 15.29 13.83
N CYS A 376 23.05 15.19 15.05
CA CYS A 376 24.00 16.09 15.67
C CYS A 376 25.09 15.25 16.34
N VAL A 377 26.35 15.57 16.05
CA VAL A 377 27.53 14.96 16.67
C VAL A 377 28.19 16.01 17.54
N THR A 378 28.53 15.65 18.77
CA THR A 378 29.17 16.55 19.73
C THR A 378 30.65 16.22 19.94
N THR A 379 31.40 17.14 20.55
CA THR A 379 32.83 16.98 20.85
C THR A 379 33.11 16.01 22.01
N ASP A 380 32.09 15.70 22.83
CA ASP A 380 32.12 14.67 23.88
C ASP A 380 31.69 13.28 23.37
N ASP A 381 31.79 13.05 22.06
CA ASP A 381 31.51 11.78 21.39
C ASP A 381 30.07 11.28 21.54
N ARG A 382 29.08 12.17 21.73
CA ARG A 382 27.65 11.82 21.65
C ARG A 382 27.12 12.04 20.23
N VAL A 383 26.22 11.15 19.83
CA VAL A 383 25.44 11.24 18.61
C VAL A 383 23.98 11.28 18.99
N ILE A 384 23.30 12.33 18.57
CA ILE A 384 21.86 12.51 18.75
C ILE A 384 21.24 12.49 17.37
N MET A 385 20.38 11.52 17.12
CA MET A 385 19.60 11.40 15.88
C MET A 385 18.12 11.41 16.24
N ALA A 386 17.32 12.19 15.52
CA ALA A 386 15.88 12.20 15.70
C ALA A 386 15.15 12.63 14.43
N SER A 387 13.83 12.47 14.44
CA SER A 387 12.95 12.94 13.37
C SER A 387 12.99 14.47 13.22
N GLU A 388 13.30 15.21 14.29
CA GLU A 388 13.41 16.66 14.30
C GLU A 388 14.75 17.13 14.89
N SER A 389 15.13 18.38 14.59
CA SER A 389 16.23 19.06 15.27
C SER A 389 15.71 19.84 16.48
N GLY A 390 16.48 19.88 17.56
CA GLY A 390 16.10 20.62 18.78
C GLY A 390 15.47 19.74 19.87
N VAL A 391 15.45 18.42 19.67
CA VAL A 391 14.92 17.43 20.63
C VAL A 391 15.72 17.32 21.94
N LEU A 392 16.94 17.85 21.98
CA LEU A 392 17.78 17.89 23.16
C LEU A 392 18.49 19.26 23.22
N PRO A 393 18.48 19.96 24.36
CA PRO A 393 19.22 21.21 24.51
C PRO A 393 20.72 20.91 24.59
N ILE A 394 21.46 21.28 23.55
CA ILE A 394 22.91 21.08 23.44
C ILE A 394 23.55 22.46 23.29
N ASP A 395 24.61 22.73 24.08
CA ASP A 395 25.41 23.93 23.92
C ASP A 395 26.02 23.97 22.50
N PRO A 396 25.75 25.02 21.70
CA PRO A 396 26.33 25.16 20.37
C PRO A 396 27.86 25.03 20.34
N ALA A 397 28.56 25.37 21.43
CA ALA A 397 30.03 25.29 21.52
C ALA A 397 30.57 23.85 21.46
N ILE A 398 29.78 22.84 21.87
CA ILE A 398 30.21 21.44 21.85
C ILE A 398 29.74 20.69 20.59
N ILE A 399 29.09 21.38 19.65
CA ILE A 399 28.59 20.76 18.42
C ILE A 399 29.74 20.63 17.42
N LYS A 400 30.08 19.39 17.07
CA LYS A 400 31.09 19.06 16.06
C LYS A 400 30.50 19.06 14.66
N GLU A 401 29.32 18.47 14.48
CA GLU A 401 28.67 18.33 13.17
C GLU A 401 27.14 18.32 13.31
N LYS A 402 26.44 18.88 12.32
CA LYS A 402 25.00 18.71 12.12
C LYS A 402 24.73 18.26 10.70
N GLY A 403 23.83 17.30 10.54
CA GLY A 403 23.46 16.80 9.22
C GLY A 403 22.05 16.23 9.16
N ARG A 404 21.75 15.61 8.03
CA ARG A 404 20.49 14.91 7.77
C ARG A 404 20.75 13.66 6.95
N LEU A 405 19.91 12.65 7.13
CA LEU A 405 19.92 11.49 6.22
C LEU A 405 19.35 11.91 4.86
N GLN A 406 19.85 11.26 3.82
CA GLN A 406 19.42 11.46 2.44
C GLN A 406 18.78 10.16 1.94
N PRO A 407 17.88 10.21 0.94
CA PRO A 407 17.27 9.01 0.38
C PRO A 407 18.34 7.96 0.03
N GLY A 408 18.13 6.73 0.49
CA GLY A 408 19.03 5.62 0.20
C GLY A 408 20.36 5.59 0.96
N LYS A 409 20.70 6.61 1.77
CA LYS A 409 21.93 6.61 2.59
C LYS A 409 21.68 6.09 4.01
N MET A 410 22.67 5.38 4.54
CA MET A 410 22.69 4.90 5.91
C MET A 410 23.65 5.73 6.77
N PHE A 411 23.25 5.95 8.02
CA PHE A 411 24.10 6.52 9.06
C PHE A 411 24.33 5.47 10.13
N VAL A 412 25.59 5.09 10.38
CA VAL A 412 25.93 3.97 11.26
C VAL A 412 27.02 4.36 12.24
N VAL A 413 26.76 4.11 13.53
CA VAL A 413 27.71 4.23 14.64
C VAL A 413 28.06 2.82 15.10
N ASP A 414 29.31 2.43 14.93
CA ASP A 414 29.84 1.18 15.47
C ASP A 414 30.53 1.46 16.80
N MET A 415 29.90 1.04 17.89
CA MET A 415 30.37 1.31 19.25
C MET A 415 31.52 0.37 19.66
N GLU A 416 31.73 -0.76 18.96
CA GLU A 416 32.88 -1.64 19.19
C GLU A 416 34.14 -1.09 18.50
N GLN A 417 33.99 -0.52 17.30
CA GLN A 417 35.08 0.18 16.60
C GLN A 417 35.32 1.61 17.12
N GLY A 418 34.37 2.19 17.84
CA GLY A 418 34.50 3.51 18.43
C GLY A 418 34.41 4.65 17.41
N ARG A 419 33.67 4.48 16.31
CA ARG A 419 33.59 5.46 15.21
C ARG A 419 32.27 5.43 14.43
N ILE A 420 32.00 6.52 13.73
CA ILE A 420 30.94 6.60 12.71
C ILE A 420 31.51 6.01 11.41
N ILE A 421 30.80 5.05 10.82
CA ILE A 421 31.16 4.45 9.52
C ILE A 421 30.44 5.23 8.42
N SER A 422 31.18 5.67 7.40
CA SER A 422 30.57 6.40 6.28
C SER A 422 29.71 5.47 5.40
N ASP A 423 28.69 6.02 4.76
CA ASP A 423 27.81 5.25 3.84
C ASP A 423 28.60 4.57 2.72
N GLU A 424 29.62 5.24 2.19
CA GLU A 424 30.46 4.74 1.09
C GLU A 424 31.32 3.56 1.55
N GLU A 425 32.03 3.71 2.67
CA GLU A 425 32.86 2.63 3.24
C GLU A 425 31.99 1.40 3.58
N LEU A 426 30.86 1.64 4.24
CA LEU A 426 29.92 0.60 4.66
C LEU A 426 29.41 -0.22 3.47
N LYS A 427 28.91 0.47 2.44
CA LYS A 427 28.33 -0.17 1.26
C LYS A 427 29.41 -0.83 0.40
N GLN A 428 30.58 -0.21 0.26
CA GLN A 428 31.68 -0.82 -0.49
C GLN A 428 32.09 -2.16 0.14
N GLY A 429 32.22 -2.22 1.47
CA GLY A 429 32.52 -3.47 2.18
C GLY A 429 31.47 -4.56 1.96
N ILE A 430 30.18 -4.20 1.93
CA ILE A 430 29.07 -5.15 1.72
C ILE A 430 29.01 -5.60 0.26
N CYS A 431 29.03 -4.65 -0.69
CA CYS A 431 28.92 -4.93 -2.12
C CYS A 431 30.11 -5.71 -2.67
N SER A 432 31.29 -5.62 -2.05
CA SER A 432 32.49 -6.38 -2.43
C SER A 432 32.66 -7.72 -1.70
N ARG A 433 31.71 -8.13 -0.84
CA ARG A 433 31.79 -9.40 -0.09
C ARG A 433 31.78 -10.64 -0.98
N LYS A 434 31.07 -10.57 -2.12
CA LYS A 434 30.91 -11.63 -3.11
C LYS A 434 31.04 -11.06 -4.51
N SER A 435 31.32 -11.93 -5.48
CA SER A 435 31.43 -11.58 -6.90
C SER A 435 30.05 -11.43 -7.57
N TYR A 436 29.16 -10.57 -7.05
CA TYR A 436 27.79 -10.43 -7.57
C TYR A 436 27.75 -10.11 -9.07
N ALA A 437 28.68 -9.28 -9.57
CA ALA A 437 28.77 -8.95 -10.98
C ALA A 437 29.14 -10.15 -11.85
N GLU A 438 30.05 -11.02 -11.39
CA GLU A 438 30.42 -12.24 -12.10
C GLU A 438 29.25 -13.23 -12.14
N TRP A 439 28.53 -13.38 -11.03
CA TRP A 439 27.34 -14.23 -10.94
C TRP A 439 26.26 -13.76 -11.90
N LEU A 440 25.94 -12.47 -11.89
CA LEU A 440 24.96 -11.89 -12.81
C LEU A 440 25.37 -12.04 -14.27
N ASN A 441 26.65 -11.85 -14.61
CA ASN A 441 27.11 -11.99 -16.00
C ASN A 441 27.08 -13.45 -16.48
N LYS A 442 27.28 -14.42 -15.58
CA LYS A 442 27.36 -15.84 -15.93
C LYS A 442 26.00 -16.54 -15.92
N TYR A 443 25.11 -16.19 -14.99
CA TYR A 443 23.90 -16.96 -14.72
C TYR A 443 22.59 -16.23 -15.07
N LYS A 444 22.56 -14.90 -15.11
CA LYS A 444 21.35 -14.15 -15.50
C LYS A 444 21.04 -14.39 -16.98
N ILE A 445 19.80 -14.71 -17.30
CA ILE A 445 19.36 -14.89 -18.67
C ILE A 445 18.82 -13.55 -19.19
N ARG A 446 19.44 -12.99 -20.23
CA ARG A 446 18.94 -11.78 -20.88
C ARG A 446 18.09 -12.16 -22.09
N LEU A 447 16.87 -11.65 -22.15
CA LEU A 447 15.92 -11.92 -23.24
C LEU A 447 16.48 -11.59 -24.64
N GLU A 448 17.32 -10.56 -24.71
CA GLU A 448 17.98 -10.09 -25.92
C GLU A 448 19.13 -11.01 -26.40
N GLU A 449 19.71 -11.80 -25.49
CA GLU A 449 20.75 -12.80 -25.78
C GLU A 449 20.18 -14.18 -26.13
N LEU A 450 18.89 -14.41 -25.86
CA LEU A 450 18.22 -15.65 -26.22
C LEU A 450 18.14 -15.81 -27.75
N PRO A 451 18.34 -17.05 -28.26
CA PRO A 451 18.23 -17.34 -29.68
C PRO A 451 16.84 -16.99 -30.22
N GLY A 452 16.72 -16.90 -31.54
CA GLY A 452 15.41 -16.75 -32.19
C GLY A 452 14.46 -17.88 -31.79
N PRO A 453 13.14 -17.61 -31.76
CA PRO A 453 12.15 -18.62 -31.38
C PRO A 453 12.19 -19.83 -32.34
N ARG A 454 12.07 -21.04 -31.80
CA ARG A 454 12.08 -22.29 -32.61
C ARG A 454 10.86 -22.38 -33.51
N VAL A 455 9.71 -21.92 -32.99
CA VAL A 455 8.42 -21.87 -33.68
C VAL A 455 7.81 -20.51 -33.38
N MET A 456 7.16 -19.91 -34.37
CA MET A 456 6.31 -18.75 -34.15
C MET A 456 4.89 -19.08 -34.56
N PHE A 457 3.92 -18.57 -33.80
CA PHE A 457 2.55 -18.54 -34.28
C PHE A 457 2.44 -17.64 -35.50
N THR A 458 1.72 -18.10 -36.51
CA THR A 458 1.32 -17.24 -37.63
C THR A 458 0.43 -16.11 -37.12
N HIS A 459 0.50 -14.97 -37.81
CA HIS A 459 -0.41 -13.88 -37.54
C HIS A 459 -1.86 -14.34 -37.77
N LEU A 460 -2.76 -13.84 -36.94
CA LEU A 460 -4.19 -14.07 -37.13
C LEU A 460 -4.65 -13.29 -38.36
N GLU A 461 -5.42 -13.95 -39.22
CA GLU A 461 -6.09 -13.30 -40.33
C GLU A 461 -7.22 -12.39 -39.81
N PRO A 462 -7.64 -11.34 -40.55
CA PRO A 462 -8.67 -10.38 -40.10
C PRO A 462 -9.94 -11.03 -39.57
N ASP A 463 -10.46 -12.05 -40.25
CA ASP A 463 -11.67 -12.79 -39.82
C ASP A 463 -11.48 -13.49 -38.48
N GLN A 464 -10.27 -13.98 -38.19
CA GLN A 464 -9.94 -14.62 -36.91
C GLN A 464 -9.80 -13.58 -35.80
N VAL A 465 -9.14 -12.46 -36.07
CA VAL A 465 -9.03 -11.33 -35.13
C VAL A 465 -10.43 -10.87 -34.72
N PHE A 466 -11.31 -10.64 -35.69
CA PHE A 466 -12.68 -10.22 -35.44
C PHE A 466 -13.49 -11.26 -34.64
N LYS A 467 -13.35 -12.56 -34.97
CA LYS A 467 -14.00 -13.63 -34.21
C LYS A 467 -13.52 -13.69 -32.76
N TYR A 468 -12.22 -13.51 -32.52
CA TYR A 468 -11.63 -13.56 -31.18
C TYR A 468 -12.02 -12.31 -30.38
N GLN A 469 -12.01 -11.13 -31.00
CA GLN A 469 -12.54 -9.90 -30.41
C GLN A 469 -13.96 -10.10 -29.87
N LYS A 470 -14.85 -10.77 -30.63
CA LYS A 470 -16.19 -11.14 -30.14
C LYS A 470 -16.15 -12.08 -28.94
N ALA A 471 -15.29 -13.11 -28.97
CA ALA A 471 -15.23 -14.15 -27.94
C ALA A 471 -14.72 -13.60 -26.60
N PHE A 472 -13.78 -12.65 -26.64
CA PHE A 472 -13.22 -12.00 -25.46
C PHE A 472 -14.01 -10.76 -25.01
N GLY A 473 -14.94 -10.26 -25.83
CA GLY A 473 -15.88 -9.19 -25.48
C GLY A 473 -15.41 -7.78 -25.82
N TYR A 474 -14.58 -7.61 -26.85
CA TYR A 474 -14.18 -6.30 -27.35
C TYR A 474 -15.37 -5.56 -27.93
N THR A 475 -15.39 -4.25 -27.70
CA THR A 475 -16.37 -3.35 -28.32
C THR A 475 -15.71 -2.43 -29.35
N THR A 476 -16.52 -1.82 -30.21
CA THR A 476 -16.06 -0.77 -31.13
C THR A 476 -15.43 0.40 -30.36
N GLU A 477 -16.01 0.76 -29.21
CA GLU A 477 -15.51 1.83 -28.36
C GLU A 477 -14.13 1.52 -27.75
N ASP A 478 -13.85 0.26 -27.36
CA ASP A 478 -12.53 -0.14 -26.87
C ASP A 478 -11.44 0.01 -27.95
N LEU A 479 -11.76 -0.39 -29.19
CA LEU A 479 -10.82 -0.26 -30.30
C LEU A 479 -10.50 1.20 -30.62
N ASP A 480 -11.53 2.06 -30.71
CA ASP A 480 -11.37 3.45 -31.15
C ASP A 480 -10.85 4.37 -30.03
N THR A 481 -11.35 4.20 -28.81
CA THR A 481 -11.09 5.16 -27.71
C THR A 481 -9.87 4.77 -26.88
N ILE A 482 -9.60 3.46 -26.75
CA ILE A 482 -8.57 2.95 -25.85
C ILE A 482 -7.34 2.51 -26.65
N ILE A 483 -7.51 1.49 -27.52
CA ILE A 483 -6.38 0.87 -28.23
C ILE A 483 -5.80 1.82 -29.28
N ALA A 484 -6.63 2.43 -30.12
CA ALA A 484 -6.16 3.35 -31.16
C ALA A 484 -5.46 4.58 -30.57
N SER A 485 -6.03 5.20 -29.53
CA SER A 485 -5.39 6.35 -28.85
C SER A 485 -4.03 5.99 -28.24
N MET A 486 -3.91 4.85 -27.56
CA MET A 486 -2.61 4.41 -27.02
C MET A 486 -1.59 4.08 -28.10
N ALA A 487 -2.02 3.47 -29.22
CA ALA A 487 -1.15 3.16 -30.34
C ALA A 487 -0.69 4.42 -31.10
N LEU A 488 -1.54 5.45 -31.21
CA LEU A 488 -1.23 6.70 -31.89
C LEU A 488 -0.36 7.63 -31.04
N ASP A 489 -0.79 7.90 -29.81
CA ASP A 489 -0.20 8.94 -28.96
C ASP A 489 0.89 8.41 -28.02
N GLY A 490 0.98 7.08 -27.85
CA GLY A 490 1.88 6.44 -26.90
C GLY A 490 1.55 6.77 -25.43
N LYS A 491 0.31 7.22 -25.18
CA LYS A 491 -0.21 7.61 -23.87
C LYS A 491 -1.62 7.11 -23.69
N GLU A 492 -1.98 6.88 -22.44
CA GLU A 492 -3.35 6.55 -22.06
C GLU A 492 -4.32 7.72 -22.36
N PRO A 493 -5.54 7.44 -22.86
CA PRO A 493 -6.53 8.47 -23.15
C PRO A 493 -7.03 9.19 -21.88
N ILE A 494 -7.29 10.50 -22.05
CA ILE A 494 -7.85 11.38 -21.01
C ILE A 494 -9.33 11.64 -21.33
N GLY A 495 -10.17 11.51 -20.31
CA GLY A 495 -11.60 11.82 -20.33
C GLY A 495 -11.98 12.91 -19.32
N SER A 496 -13.29 13.12 -19.16
CA SER A 496 -13.88 14.07 -18.21
C SER A 496 -15.21 13.52 -17.68
N MET A 497 -15.86 14.26 -16.78
CA MET A 497 -17.09 13.88 -16.08
C MET A 497 -16.89 12.68 -15.13
N ALA A 498 -17.99 12.11 -14.64
CA ALA A 498 -18.00 11.01 -13.66
C ALA A 498 -18.27 9.67 -14.34
N ALA A 499 -17.99 8.57 -13.65
CA ALA A 499 -18.57 7.27 -13.97
C ALA A 499 -20.01 7.22 -13.47
N ASP A 500 -20.97 7.26 -14.39
CA ASP A 500 -22.41 7.23 -14.11
C ASP A 500 -23.13 6.00 -14.68
N ILE A 501 -22.35 4.96 -15.00
CA ILE A 501 -22.82 3.63 -15.37
C ILE A 501 -23.06 2.74 -14.13
N PRO A 502 -23.82 1.64 -14.25
CA PRO A 502 -23.96 0.67 -13.16
C PRO A 502 -22.62 0.11 -12.69
N LEU A 503 -22.55 -0.24 -11.40
CA LEU A 503 -21.48 -1.13 -10.92
C LEU A 503 -21.50 -2.43 -11.72
N ALA A 504 -20.34 -3.07 -11.91
CA ALA A 504 -20.23 -4.28 -12.73
C ALA A 504 -21.26 -5.36 -12.37
N ILE A 505 -21.45 -5.59 -11.05
CA ILE A 505 -22.44 -6.54 -10.51
C ILE A 505 -23.91 -6.17 -10.75
N LEU A 506 -24.19 -4.91 -11.07
CA LEU A 506 -25.53 -4.39 -11.34
C LEU A 506 -25.79 -4.17 -12.84
N SER A 507 -24.80 -4.41 -13.70
CA SER A 507 -24.97 -4.26 -15.15
C SER A 507 -25.76 -5.44 -15.73
N ASP A 508 -26.61 -5.14 -16.72
CA ASP A 508 -27.29 -6.15 -17.54
C ASP A 508 -26.38 -6.68 -18.68
N GLN A 509 -25.21 -6.08 -18.90
CA GLN A 509 -24.27 -6.49 -19.94
C GLN A 509 -23.14 -7.35 -19.35
N PRO A 510 -22.66 -8.37 -20.08
CA PRO A 510 -21.52 -9.18 -19.64
C PRO A 510 -20.28 -8.31 -19.42
N GLN A 511 -19.76 -8.31 -18.19
CA GLN A 511 -18.61 -7.48 -17.84
C GLN A 511 -17.28 -8.19 -18.11
N HIS A 512 -16.21 -7.39 -18.16
CA HIS A 512 -14.85 -7.92 -18.04
C HIS A 512 -14.54 -8.17 -16.56
N LEU A 513 -13.88 -9.28 -16.21
CA LEU A 513 -13.69 -9.69 -14.82
C LEU A 513 -12.93 -8.64 -13.99
N SER A 514 -11.99 -7.92 -14.60
CA SER A 514 -11.28 -6.81 -13.93
C SER A 514 -12.21 -5.69 -13.46
N SER A 515 -13.40 -5.50 -14.06
CA SER A 515 -14.32 -4.41 -13.73
C SER A 515 -14.87 -4.50 -12.29
N TYR A 516 -14.82 -5.69 -11.69
CA TYR A 516 -15.19 -5.96 -10.30
C TYR A 516 -14.09 -5.56 -9.30
N PHE A 517 -12.88 -5.23 -9.77
CA PHE A 517 -11.71 -4.89 -8.96
C PHE A 517 -11.49 -3.38 -9.04
N LYS A 518 -11.55 -2.69 -7.90
CA LYS A 518 -11.29 -1.25 -7.81
C LYS A 518 -9.91 -1.00 -7.23
N GLN A 519 -9.11 -0.19 -7.93
CA GLN A 519 -7.76 0.18 -7.52
C GLN A 519 -7.81 0.90 -6.17
N LEU A 520 -7.05 0.39 -5.21
CA LEU A 520 -6.79 1.11 -3.96
C LEU A 520 -5.75 2.20 -4.19
N PHE A 521 -5.73 3.17 -3.30
CA PHE A 521 -4.84 4.33 -3.37
C PHE A 521 -4.49 4.82 -1.96
N ALA A 522 -3.38 5.53 -1.87
CA ALA A 522 -2.90 6.17 -0.66
C ALA A 522 -3.68 7.45 -0.39
N GLN A 523 -3.99 7.70 0.88
CA GLN A 523 -4.49 9.00 1.34
C GLN A 523 -4.15 9.14 2.83
N VAL A 524 -3.55 10.28 3.20
CA VAL A 524 -3.15 10.66 4.56
C VAL A 524 -2.02 9.81 5.17
N THR A 525 -2.22 8.49 5.33
CA THR A 525 -1.29 7.62 6.08
C THR A 525 0.06 7.50 5.39
N ASN A 526 0.05 7.44 4.06
CA ASN A 526 1.21 7.54 3.19
C ASN A 526 0.89 8.38 1.95
N PRO A 527 1.90 8.93 1.24
CA PRO A 527 1.70 9.71 0.03
C PRO A 527 1.77 8.85 -1.24
N PRO A 528 1.06 9.23 -2.32
CA PRO A 528 1.37 8.76 -3.66
C PRO A 528 2.70 9.35 -4.17
N ILE A 529 3.26 8.78 -5.24
CA ILE A 529 4.50 9.23 -5.92
C ILE A 529 4.14 9.99 -7.20
N ASP A 530 5.00 10.90 -7.69
CA ASP A 530 4.83 11.49 -9.02
C ASP A 530 5.49 10.60 -10.11
N PRO A 531 4.71 9.84 -10.91
CA PRO A 531 5.28 8.88 -11.88
C PRO A 531 5.96 9.56 -13.07
N ILE A 532 5.83 10.89 -13.21
CA ILE A 532 6.42 11.67 -14.30
C ILE A 532 7.71 12.33 -13.80
N ARG A 533 7.63 13.09 -12.69
CA ARG A 533 8.76 13.88 -12.17
C ARG A 533 9.72 13.06 -11.33
N GLU A 534 9.24 12.05 -10.63
CA GLU A 534 10.03 11.17 -9.75
C GLU A 534 10.28 9.81 -10.42
N ARG A 535 10.14 9.72 -11.76
CA ARG A 535 10.30 8.48 -12.54
C ARG A 535 11.58 7.71 -12.24
N MET A 536 12.66 8.40 -11.84
CA MET A 536 13.96 7.82 -11.51
C MET A 536 13.95 6.85 -10.32
N VAL A 537 12.97 6.98 -9.41
CA VAL A 537 12.86 6.07 -8.25
C VAL A 537 12.00 4.84 -8.56
N MET A 538 11.34 4.83 -9.71
CA MET A 538 10.40 3.78 -10.10
C MET A 538 11.02 2.76 -11.06
N SER A 539 10.55 1.52 -11.01
CA SER A 539 11.02 0.44 -11.88
C SER A 539 9.90 -0.50 -12.32
N LEU A 540 9.96 -0.91 -13.59
CA LEU A 540 9.13 -1.98 -14.16
C LEU A 540 9.94 -3.28 -14.36
N ALA A 541 11.20 -3.31 -13.93
CA ALA A 541 12.02 -4.50 -14.07
C ALA A 541 11.42 -5.67 -13.29
N THR A 542 11.50 -6.85 -13.88
CA THR A 542 11.00 -8.09 -13.28
C THR A 542 11.84 -9.28 -13.71
N PHE A 543 11.75 -10.37 -12.94
CA PHE A 543 12.55 -11.57 -13.11
C PHE A 543 11.62 -12.78 -13.22
N VAL A 544 11.70 -13.49 -14.35
CA VAL A 544 10.91 -14.71 -14.59
C VAL A 544 11.75 -15.93 -14.22
N GLY A 545 11.31 -16.69 -13.23
CA GLY A 545 11.97 -17.92 -12.82
C GLY A 545 11.81 -18.23 -11.33
N ASN A 546 12.79 -18.94 -10.78
CA ASN A 546 12.88 -19.32 -9.38
C ASN A 546 13.52 -18.20 -8.54
N ASN A 547 12.99 -17.96 -7.33
CA ASN A 547 13.47 -16.93 -6.39
C ASN A 547 14.60 -17.43 -5.46
N GLY A 548 15.04 -18.70 -5.59
CA GLY A 548 16.16 -19.26 -4.81
C GLY A 548 15.87 -19.38 -3.30
N ASN A 549 16.94 -19.50 -2.50
CA ASN A 549 16.85 -19.56 -1.04
C ASN A 549 17.20 -18.20 -0.42
N LEU A 550 16.22 -17.51 0.16
CA LEU A 550 16.41 -16.18 0.75
C LEU A 550 17.49 -16.14 1.87
N LEU A 551 17.68 -17.24 2.61
CA LEU A 551 18.56 -17.27 3.77
C LEU A 551 20.04 -17.49 3.43
N ASN A 552 20.34 -17.92 2.20
CA ASN A 552 21.71 -18.18 1.74
C ASN A 552 22.02 -17.46 0.42
N GLU A 553 23.26 -17.04 0.22
CA GLU A 553 23.68 -16.36 -1.01
C GLU A 553 24.39 -17.36 -1.94
N GLU A 554 23.72 -17.76 -3.02
CA GLU A 554 24.22 -18.74 -3.99
C GLU A 554 24.28 -18.17 -5.40
N GLU A 555 25.23 -18.62 -6.22
CA GLU A 555 25.45 -18.06 -7.57
C GLU A 555 24.23 -18.24 -8.49
N LEU A 556 23.56 -19.39 -8.37
CA LEU A 556 22.38 -19.76 -9.14
C LEU A 556 21.10 -19.04 -8.70
N SER A 557 21.12 -18.29 -7.59
CA SER A 557 19.95 -17.51 -7.15
C SER A 557 19.50 -16.47 -8.17
N CYS A 558 20.44 -15.98 -9.00
CA CYS A 558 20.13 -15.02 -10.06
C CYS A 558 19.81 -15.67 -11.43
N HIS A 559 19.65 -17.00 -11.49
CA HIS A 559 19.36 -17.75 -12.71
C HIS A 559 17.89 -17.60 -13.15
N THR A 560 17.55 -16.39 -13.60
CA THR A 560 16.22 -15.97 -14.01
C THR A 560 16.28 -15.19 -15.33
N VAL A 561 15.16 -15.12 -16.05
CA VAL A 561 15.02 -14.26 -17.22
C VAL A 561 14.72 -12.84 -16.78
N ALA A 562 15.67 -11.94 -16.96
CA ALA A 562 15.51 -10.53 -16.63
C ALA A 562 14.74 -9.79 -17.73
N LEU A 563 13.68 -9.10 -17.34
CA LEU A 563 12.83 -8.29 -18.21
C LEU A 563 12.89 -6.81 -17.80
N LYS A 564 12.95 -5.92 -18.78
CA LYS A 564 12.94 -4.46 -18.57
C LYS A 564 11.55 -3.94 -18.17
N HIS A 565 10.50 -4.65 -18.57
CA HIS A 565 9.09 -4.36 -18.27
C HIS A 565 8.24 -5.64 -18.41
N PRO A 566 7.04 -5.70 -17.82
CA PRO A 566 6.24 -6.93 -17.82
C PRO A 566 5.49 -7.19 -19.13
N VAL A 567 5.34 -6.19 -20.00
CA VAL A 567 4.56 -6.34 -21.25
C VAL A 567 5.44 -6.93 -22.35
N LEU A 568 5.06 -8.08 -22.88
CA LEU A 568 5.82 -8.81 -23.90
C LEU A 568 5.19 -8.65 -25.28
N THR A 569 6.02 -8.45 -26.29
CA THR A 569 5.64 -8.64 -27.70
C THR A 569 5.44 -10.13 -28.00
N ASN A 570 4.76 -10.44 -29.11
CA ASN A 570 4.57 -11.84 -29.53
C ASN A 570 5.92 -12.53 -29.79
N HIS A 571 6.90 -11.80 -30.33
CA HIS A 571 8.23 -12.36 -30.58
C HIS A 571 8.98 -12.70 -29.29
N GLU A 572 8.93 -11.81 -28.30
CA GLU A 572 9.55 -12.02 -26.98
C GLU A 572 8.91 -13.19 -26.22
N LEU A 573 7.58 -13.33 -26.28
CA LEU A 573 6.91 -14.48 -25.69
C LEU A 573 7.39 -15.79 -26.31
N GLU A 574 7.53 -15.87 -27.64
CA GLU A 574 7.96 -17.10 -28.32
C GLU A 574 9.43 -17.44 -28.03
N LYS A 575 10.28 -16.44 -27.77
CA LYS A 575 11.63 -16.68 -27.24
C LYS A 575 11.58 -17.36 -25.88
N ILE A 576 10.75 -16.86 -24.96
CA ILE A 576 10.56 -17.45 -23.62
C ILE A 576 9.95 -18.84 -23.74
N ARG A 577 8.95 -19.03 -24.62
CA ARG A 577 8.33 -20.35 -24.86
C ARG A 577 9.32 -21.38 -25.39
N SER A 578 10.31 -20.93 -26.16
CA SER A 578 11.35 -21.78 -26.76
C SER A 578 12.58 -21.96 -25.87
N ILE A 579 12.58 -21.43 -24.65
CA ILE A 579 13.76 -21.46 -23.77
C ILE A 579 14.10 -22.88 -23.35
N ASP A 580 15.37 -23.22 -23.51
CA ASP A 580 15.91 -24.55 -23.22
C ASP A 580 17.42 -24.43 -23.00
N THR A 581 17.80 -24.10 -21.76
CA THR A 581 19.22 -23.99 -21.34
C THR A 581 19.71 -25.26 -20.63
N GLY A 582 18.90 -26.32 -20.59
CA GLY A 582 19.15 -27.57 -19.87
C GLY A 582 18.73 -27.55 -18.39
N ILE A 583 18.75 -26.37 -17.75
CA ILE A 583 18.31 -26.15 -16.35
C ILE A 583 17.27 -25.02 -16.24
N PHE A 584 16.75 -24.54 -17.38
CA PHE A 584 15.72 -23.53 -17.42
C PHE A 584 14.81 -23.78 -18.62
N GLN A 585 13.55 -24.15 -18.37
CA GLN A 585 12.58 -24.53 -19.39
C GLN A 585 11.19 -23.93 -19.12
N ALA A 586 10.42 -23.73 -20.19
CA ALA A 586 9.06 -23.21 -20.13
C ALA A 586 8.01 -24.28 -20.48
N LYS A 587 6.89 -24.29 -19.74
CA LYS A 587 5.71 -25.12 -20.02
C LYS A 587 4.50 -24.25 -20.36
N THR A 588 3.85 -24.54 -21.48
CA THR A 588 2.59 -23.89 -21.86
C THR A 588 1.38 -24.68 -21.35
N LEU A 589 0.46 -24.03 -20.64
CA LEU A 589 -0.80 -24.57 -20.13
C LEU A 589 -2.00 -23.85 -20.74
N GLN A 590 -2.99 -24.63 -21.17
CA GLN A 590 -4.17 -24.14 -21.90
C GLN A 590 -5.31 -23.76 -20.94
N CYS A 591 -5.82 -22.54 -21.06
CA CYS A 591 -6.80 -21.92 -20.17
C CYS A 591 -8.22 -21.93 -20.79
N TYR A 592 -8.87 -23.08 -20.80
CA TYR A 592 -10.24 -23.22 -21.33
C TYR A 592 -11.15 -24.06 -20.42
N PHE A 593 -12.46 -23.93 -20.58
CA PHE A 593 -13.45 -24.83 -19.99
C PHE A 593 -14.53 -25.19 -21.03
N ARG A 594 -15.30 -26.25 -20.76
CA ARG A 594 -16.33 -26.69 -21.71
C ARG A 594 -17.47 -25.67 -21.80
N ALA A 595 -17.83 -25.30 -23.02
CA ALA A 595 -18.89 -24.34 -23.32
C ALA A 595 -20.31 -24.97 -23.31
N ASP A 596 -20.58 -25.84 -22.34
CA ASP A 596 -21.81 -26.65 -22.28
C ASP A 596 -22.93 -26.04 -21.44
N GLY A 597 -22.68 -24.90 -20.79
CA GLY A 597 -23.64 -24.24 -19.90
C GLY A 597 -23.98 -25.02 -18.62
N LYS A 598 -23.26 -26.11 -18.32
CA LYS A 598 -23.52 -26.92 -17.12
C LYS A 598 -22.88 -26.29 -15.88
N PRO A 599 -23.50 -26.44 -14.70
CA PRO A 599 -22.89 -26.03 -13.44
C PRO A 599 -21.50 -26.66 -13.24
N ASN A 600 -20.62 -25.93 -12.58
CA ASN A 600 -19.24 -26.29 -12.27
C ASN A 600 -18.32 -26.53 -13.48
N SER A 601 -18.72 -26.21 -14.72
CA SER A 601 -17.83 -26.37 -15.89
C SER A 601 -16.58 -25.51 -15.77
N LEU A 602 -16.71 -24.26 -15.33
CA LEU A 602 -15.57 -23.37 -15.07
C LEU A 602 -14.68 -23.92 -13.95
N LYS A 603 -15.28 -24.36 -12.84
CA LYS A 603 -14.56 -24.96 -11.71
C LYS A 603 -13.70 -26.16 -12.15
N ARG A 604 -14.27 -27.08 -12.95
CA ARG A 604 -13.52 -28.22 -13.50
C ARG A 604 -12.34 -27.78 -14.38
N GLY A 605 -12.51 -26.70 -15.15
CA GLY A 605 -11.43 -26.09 -15.93
C GLY A 605 -10.30 -25.57 -15.06
N LEU A 606 -10.63 -24.85 -13.98
CA LEU A 606 -9.67 -24.34 -13.01
C LEU A 606 -8.95 -25.46 -12.24
N ASP A 607 -9.70 -26.45 -11.75
CA ASP A 607 -9.13 -27.60 -11.03
C ASP A 607 -8.13 -28.36 -11.92
N ARG A 608 -8.44 -28.53 -13.21
CA ARG A 608 -7.52 -29.13 -14.20
C ARG A 608 -6.26 -28.28 -14.39
N LEU A 609 -6.43 -26.96 -14.56
CA LEU A 609 -5.33 -26.03 -14.76
C LEU A 609 -4.38 -26.01 -13.55
N CYS A 610 -4.91 -25.94 -12.33
CA CYS A 610 -4.12 -25.97 -11.10
C CYS A 610 -3.34 -27.29 -10.96
N ARG A 611 -3.94 -28.43 -11.31
CA ARG A 611 -3.23 -29.72 -11.31
C ARG A 611 -2.07 -29.72 -12.31
N TYR A 612 -2.30 -29.31 -13.55
CA TYR A 612 -1.23 -29.27 -14.56
C TYR A 612 -0.12 -28.27 -14.22
N ALA A 613 -0.45 -27.19 -13.50
CA ALA A 613 0.57 -26.28 -12.98
C ALA A 613 1.43 -26.95 -11.92
N VAL A 614 0.85 -27.76 -11.02
CA VAL A 614 1.62 -28.56 -10.07
C VAL A 614 2.51 -29.58 -10.79
N ASP A 615 1.94 -30.35 -11.72
CA ASP A 615 2.68 -31.34 -12.51
C ASP A 615 3.88 -30.68 -13.22
N ALA A 616 3.70 -29.49 -13.81
CA ALA A 616 4.77 -28.75 -14.45
C ALA A 616 5.89 -28.32 -13.48
N VAL A 617 5.56 -27.90 -12.26
CA VAL A 617 6.60 -27.56 -11.26
C VAL A 617 7.36 -28.81 -10.82
N GLU A 618 6.66 -29.93 -10.65
CA GLU A 618 7.25 -31.21 -10.23
C GLU A 618 8.14 -31.83 -11.32
N ASP A 619 7.79 -31.63 -12.59
CA ASP A 619 8.63 -31.99 -13.75
C ASP A 619 9.88 -31.09 -13.91
N GLY A 620 10.00 -30.03 -13.10
CA GLY A 620 11.17 -29.15 -13.07
C GLY A 620 11.11 -27.93 -13.99
N PHE A 621 9.94 -27.55 -14.50
CA PHE A 621 9.83 -26.32 -15.29
C PHE A 621 9.88 -25.07 -14.42
N GLU A 622 10.69 -24.08 -14.79
CA GLU A 622 10.86 -22.80 -14.08
C GLU A 622 9.92 -21.70 -14.59
N VAL A 623 9.31 -21.88 -15.76
CA VAL A 623 8.35 -20.92 -16.34
C VAL A 623 7.08 -21.62 -16.75
N ILE A 624 5.94 -21.08 -16.29
CA ILE A 624 4.61 -21.51 -16.72
C ILE A 624 4.00 -20.41 -17.58
N ILE A 625 3.64 -20.75 -18.82
CA ILE A 625 2.92 -19.86 -19.74
C ILE A 625 1.45 -20.27 -19.75
N LEU A 626 0.59 -19.43 -19.20
CA LEU A 626 -0.87 -19.58 -19.25
C LEU A 626 -1.39 -18.95 -20.54
N THR A 627 -2.08 -19.70 -21.39
CA THR A 627 -2.59 -19.21 -22.68
C THR A 627 -4.07 -19.49 -22.88
N ASP A 628 -4.82 -18.51 -23.39
CA ASP A 628 -6.25 -18.63 -23.73
C ASP A 628 -6.52 -18.85 -25.23
N ARG A 629 -5.48 -19.13 -26.03
CA ARG A 629 -5.60 -19.32 -27.49
C ARG A 629 -6.40 -20.55 -27.90
N ALA A 630 -6.46 -21.59 -27.06
CA ALA A 630 -7.12 -22.86 -27.36
C ALA A 630 -8.65 -22.80 -27.13
N ILE A 631 -9.31 -21.86 -27.80
CA ILE A 631 -10.77 -21.72 -27.81
C ILE A 631 -11.36 -22.21 -29.13
N ASP A 632 -12.52 -22.86 -29.05
CA ASP A 632 -13.26 -23.37 -30.21
C ASP A 632 -14.76 -23.36 -29.92
N SER A 633 -15.61 -23.94 -30.77
CA SER A 633 -17.06 -23.93 -30.59
C SER A 633 -17.57 -24.66 -29.33
N GLU A 634 -16.74 -25.49 -28.69
CA GLU A 634 -17.07 -26.30 -27.52
C GLU A 634 -16.22 -25.93 -26.29
N HIS A 635 -15.23 -25.06 -26.44
CA HIS A 635 -14.29 -24.65 -25.39
C HIS A 635 -14.21 -23.12 -25.28
N ALA A 636 -14.73 -22.60 -24.19
CA ALA A 636 -14.68 -21.18 -23.83
C ALA A 636 -13.41 -20.84 -23.04
N PRO A 637 -12.86 -19.63 -23.18
CA PRO A 637 -11.67 -19.22 -22.43
C PRO A 637 -12.00 -19.10 -20.94
N ILE A 638 -11.07 -19.51 -20.07
CA ILE A 638 -11.13 -19.10 -18.66
C ILE A 638 -10.67 -17.63 -18.62
N PRO A 639 -11.39 -16.70 -17.97
CA PRO A 639 -10.93 -15.31 -17.83
C PRO A 639 -9.48 -15.26 -17.32
N SER A 640 -8.61 -14.51 -18.00
CA SER A 640 -7.15 -14.62 -17.76
C SER A 640 -6.77 -14.30 -16.31
N LEU A 641 -7.42 -13.28 -15.73
CA LEU A 641 -7.25 -12.90 -14.33
C LEU A 641 -7.59 -14.03 -13.36
N LEU A 642 -8.68 -14.77 -13.62
CA LEU A 642 -9.08 -15.90 -12.78
C LEU A 642 -8.14 -17.10 -12.95
N ALA A 643 -7.74 -17.40 -14.18
CA ALA A 643 -6.77 -18.47 -14.47
C ALA A 643 -5.44 -18.22 -13.74
N MET A 644 -4.91 -16.99 -13.87
CA MET A 644 -3.67 -16.55 -13.24
C MET A 644 -3.76 -16.63 -11.71
N ALA A 645 -4.77 -16.00 -11.12
CA ALA A 645 -4.93 -15.95 -9.67
C ALA A 645 -5.15 -17.36 -9.06
N ALA A 646 -5.94 -18.20 -9.76
CA ALA A 646 -6.15 -19.59 -9.34
C ALA A 646 -4.85 -20.39 -9.27
N VAL A 647 -4.01 -20.31 -10.32
CA VAL A 647 -2.71 -20.98 -10.34
C VAL A 647 -1.78 -20.39 -9.28
N HIS A 648 -1.68 -19.06 -9.19
CA HIS A 648 -0.84 -18.37 -8.20
C HIS A 648 -1.13 -18.83 -6.78
N HIS A 649 -2.37 -18.68 -6.31
CA HIS A 649 -2.75 -19.03 -4.95
C HIS A 649 -2.72 -20.54 -4.68
N HIS A 650 -2.99 -21.37 -5.69
CA HIS A 650 -2.84 -22.81 -5.55
C HIS A 650 -1.39 -23.22 -5.33
N LEU A 651 -0.45 -22.67 -6.12
CA LEU A 651 0.97 -22.93 -5.96
C LEU A 651 1.53 -22.36 -4.64
N ILE A 652 1.01 -21.24 -4.14
CA ILE A 652 1.37 -20.73 -2.79
C ILE A 652 1.00 -21.76 -1.72
N ARG A 653 -0.25 -22.25 -1.71
CA ARG A 653 -0.71 -23.24 -0.73
C ARG A 653 0.12 -24.53 -0.77
N LYS A 654 0.54 -24.94 -1.97
CA LYS A 654 1.41 -26.12 -2.17
C LYS A 654 2.88 -25.86 -1.79
N GLY A 655 3.33 -24.61 -1.70
CA GLY A 655 4.74 -24.26 -1.46
C GLY A 655 5.60 -24.30 -2.71
N TYR A 656 4.98 -24.15 -3.88
CA TYR A 656 5.62 -24.27 -5.19
C TYR A 656 5.76 -22.93 -5.92
N ARG A 657 5.04 -21.87 -5.50
CA ARG A 657 5.01 -20.59 -6.23
C ARG A 657 6.39 -19.91 -6.34
N GLY A 658 7.26 -20.03 -5.33
CA GLY A 658 8.60 -19.43 -5.36
C GLY A 658 9.56 -20.07 -6.38
N ARG A 659 9.21 -21.24 -6.94
CA ARG A 659 10.05 -22.01 -7.86
C ARG A 659 9.83 -21.65 -9.34
N VAL A 660 8.77 -20.89 -9.65
CA VAL A 660 8.36 -20.64 -11.04
C VAL A 660 7.94 -19.20 -11.31
N GLY A 661 8.27 -18.69 -12.48
CA GLY A 661 7.66 -17.50 -13.05
C GLY A 661 6.39 -17.85 -13.81
N ILE A 662 5.36 -16.99 -13.75
CA ILE A 662 4.11 -17.22 -14.49
C ILE A 662 3.92 -16.11 -15.52
N VAL A 663 3.88 -16.49 -16.79
CA VAL A 663 3.65 -15.58 -17.92
C VAL A 663 2.24 -15.82 -18.45
N VAL A 664 1.52 -14.75 -18.78
CA VAL A 664 0.14 -14.83 -19.26
C VAL A 664 0.06 -14.35 -20.71
N GLU A 665 -0.33 -15.23 -21.63
CA GLU A 665 -0.70 -14.91 -23.01
C GLU A 665 -2.23 -14.81 -23.07
N ALA A 666 -2.75 -13.58 -23.20
CA ALA A 666 -4.18 -13.33 -23.03
C ALA A 666 -4.79 -12.51 -24.18
N GLY A 667 -5.98 -12.94 -24.59
CA GLY A 667 -6.86 -12.27 -25.53
C GLY A 667 -7.75 -11.23 -24.86
N ASP A 668 -8.03 -11.32 -23.55
CA ASP A 668 -8.89 -10.38 -22.82
C ASP A 668 -8.15 -9.17 -22.19
N VAL A 669 -6.92 -8.87 -22.63
CA VAL A 669 -6.07 -7.82 -22.03
C VAL A 669 -5.75 -6.72 -23.04
N TRP A 670 -6.32 -5.52 -22.85
CA TRP A 670 -6.13 -4.39 -23.79
C TRP A 670 -6.04 -2.99 -23.16
N GLU A 671 -6.33 -2.84 -21.87
CA GLU A 671 -6.24 -1.56 -21.15
C GLU A 671 -5.36 -1.69 -19.91
N VAL A 672 -4.78 -0.57 -19.45
CA VAL A 672 -3.83 -0.50 -18.32
C VAL A 672 -4.34 -1.27 -17.09
N HIS A 673 -5.63 -1.15 -16.77
CA HIS A 673 -6.22 -1.79 -15.61
C HIS A 673 -6.18 -3.32 -15.68
N HIS A 674 -6.30 -3.92 -16.87
CA HIS A 674 -6.23 -5.38 -17.05
C HIS A 674 -4.84 -5.90 -16.69
N PHE A 675 -3.79 -5.21 -17.16
CA PHE A 675 -2.40 -5.53 -16.80
C PHE A 675 -2.17 -5.36 -15.30
N ALA A 676 -2.62 -4.26 -14.71
CA ALA A 676 -2.46 -3.98 -13.29
C ALA A 676 -3.12 -5.05 -12.40
N CYS A 677 -4.29 -5.57 -12.78
CA CYS A 677 -4.92 -6.68 -12.07
C CYS A 677 -4.10 -7.96 -12.18
N LEU A 678 -3.70 -8.37 -13.39
CA LEU A 678 -2.91 -9.61 -13.58
C LEU A 678 -1.60 -9.61 -12.78
N LEU A 679 -0.89 -8.49 -12.76
CA LEU A 679 0.36 -8.34 -12.00
C LEU A 679 0.11 -8.41 -10.48
N ALA A 680 -0.91 -7.71 -9.98
CA ALA A 680 -1.24 -7.73 -8.55
C ALA A 680 -1.69 -9.10 -8.03
N PHE A 681 -2.18 -9.98 -8.92
CA PHE A 681 -2.57 -11.35 -8.60
C PHE A 681 -1.56 -12.41 -9.07
N GLY A 682 -0.31 -11.99 -9.37
CA GLY A 682 0.85 -12.87 -9.38
C GLY A 682 1.47 -13.17 -10.75
N ALA A 683 0.98 -12.56 -11.84
CA ALA A 683 1.66 -12.64 -13.14
C ALA A 683 3.03 -11.95 -13.08
N THR A 684 4.05 -12.58 -13.67
CA THR A 684 5.38 -11.99 -13.81
C THR A 684 5.47 -11.16 -15.10
N ALA A 685 4.90 -11.65 -16.20
CA ALA A 685 4.88 -10.97 -17.49
C ALA A 685 3.59 -11.30 -18.26
N ILE A 686 3.20 -10.42 -19.19
CA ILE A 686 1.92 -10.46 -19.88
C ILE A 686 2.14 -10.17 -21.37
N ASN A 687 1.65 -11.05 -22.23
CA ASN A 687 1.57 -10.85 -23.67
C ASN A 687 0.11 -10.62 -24.09
N PRO A 688 -0.26 -9.39 -24.53
CA PRO A 688 -1.61 -9.04 -24.96
C PRO A 688 -1.82 -9.33 -26.46
N TYR A 689 -1.66 -10.60 -26.88
CA TYR A 689 -1.54 -10.93 -28.32
C TYR A 689 -2.71 -10.42 -29.17
N LEU A 690 -3.94 -10.41 -28.64
CA LEU A 690 -5.12 -9.99 -29.39
C LEU A 690 -5.19 -8.47 -29.53
N ALA A 691 -4.75 -7.71 -28.52
CA ALA A 691 -4.64 -6.25 -28.64
C ALA A 691 -3.60 -5.87 -29.71
N LEU A 692 -2.44 -6.53 -29.72
CA LEU A 692 -1.40 -6.34 -30.75
C LEU A 692 -1.90 -6.72 -32.15
N SER A 693 -2.63 -7.84 -32.26
CA SER A 693 -3.25 -8.26 -33.52
C SER A 693 -4.31 -7.26 -34.00
N SER A 694 -5.08 -6.67 -33.07
CA SER A 694 -6.08 -5.65 -33.37
C SER A 694 -5.46 -4.35 -33.88
N ILE A 695 -4.33 -3.90 -33.31
CA ILE A 695 -3.60 -2.71 -33.79
C ILE A 695 -3.16 -2.92 -35.24
N ARG A 696 -2.57 -4.09 -35.54
CA ARG A 696 -2.16 -4.44 -36.90
C ARG A 696 -3.35 -4.48 -37.86
N ASP A 697 -4.44 -5.13 -37.48
CA ASP A 697 -5.65 -5.23 -38.30
C ASP A 697 -6.26 -3.84 -38.59
N MET A 698 -6.36 -2.96 -37.58
CA MET A 698 -6.81 -1.58 -37.75
C MET A 698 -5.91 -0.77 -38.68
N LYS A 699 -4.60 -1.06 -38.70
CA LYS A 699 -3.65 -0.43 -39.63
C LYS A 699 -3.84 -0.93 -41.06
N ILE A 700 -4.01 -2.24 -41.25
CA ILE A 700 -4.18 -2.86 -42.58
C ILE A 700 -5.53 -2.46 -43.20
N SER A 701 -6.60 -2.42 -42.40
CA SER A 701 -7.95 -2.03 -42.83
C SER A 701 -8.11 -0.53 -43.07
N GLY A 702 -7.11 0.30 -42.74
CA GLY A 702 -7.17 1.76 -42.88
C GLY A 702 -7.99 2.48 -41.81
N ARG A 703 -8.42 1.80 -40.74
CA ARG A 703 -9.13 2.41 -39.61
C ARG A 703 -8.23 3.35 -38.80
N ILE A 704 -6.94 3.03 -38.69
CA ILE A 704 -5.90 3.95 -38.21
C ILE A 704 -5.17 4.54 -39.41
N ASP A 705 -5.62 5.71 -39.84
CA ASP A 705 -5.00 6.47 -40.94
C ASP A 705 -3.87 7.36 -40.41
N THR A 706 -2.64 6.89 -40.57
CA THR A 706 -1.42 7.58 -40.11
C THR A 706 -0.23 7.16 -40.94
N LYS A 707 0.84 7.98 -40.91
CA LYS A 707 2.12 7.64 -41.56
C LYS A 707 2.95 6.63 -40.74
N LEU A 708 2.59 6.37 -39.48
CA LEU A 708 3.27 5.39 -38.63
C LEU A 708 3.04 3.96 -39.15
N ASN A 709 4.08 3.12 -39.06
CA ASN A 709 4.00 1.69 -39.39
C ASN A 709 3.48 0.88 -38.18
N ALA A 710 3.16 -0.40 -38.41
CA ALA A 710 2.62 -1.27 -37.37
C ALA A 710 3.57 -1.43 -36.16
N ASP A 711 4.87 -1.54 -36.39
CA ASP A 711 5.87 -1.71 -35.32
C ASP A 711 5.95 -0.49 -34.39
N VAL A 712 5.83 0.72 -34.94
CA VAL A 712 5.80 1.96 -34.13
C VAL A 712 4.49 2.06 -33.34
N LEU A 713 3.35 1.69 -33.96
CA LEU A 713 2.06 1.64 -33.26
C LEU A 713 2.08 0.65 -32.09
N GLU A 714 2.67 -0.53 -32.29
CA GLU A 714 2.89 -1.53 -31.23
C GLU A 714 3.76 -0.97 -30.11
N LYS A 715 4.93 -0.37 -30.44
CA LYS A 715 5.82 0.25 -29.45
C LYS A 715 5.14 1.36 -28.65
N ASN A 716 4.34 2.19 -29.30
CA ASN A 716 3.57 3.24 -28.66
C ASN A 716 2.55 2.67 -27.67
N TYR A 717 1.80 1.64 -28.09
CA TYR A 717 0.85 0.96 -27.20
C TYR A 717 1.55 0.36 -25.96
N LEU A 718 2.67 -0.34 -26.16
CA LEU A 718 3.49 -0.88 -25.04
C LEU A 718 3.97 0.24 -24.11
N LYS A 719 4.45 1.36 -24.67
CA LYS A 719 4.86 2.54 -23.89
C LYS A 719 3.70 3.11 -23.08
N ALA A 720 2.52 3.27 -23.68
CA ALA A 720 1.33 3.78 -23.02
C ALA A 720 0.92 2.90 -21.83
N VAL A 721 0.96 1.58 -22.00
CA VAL A 721 0.65 0.62 -20.94
C VAL A 721 1.70 0.71 -19.83
N ASN A 722 2.99 0.75 -20.15
CA ASN A 722 4.07 0.85 -19.17
C ASN A 722 3.99 2.15 -18.34
N GLU A 723 3.77 3.31 -18.98
CA GLU A 723 3.54 4.57 -18.27
C GLU A 723 2.24 4.53 -17.42
N GLY A 724 1.20 3.88 -17.93
CA GLY A 724 -0.04 3.63 -17.19
C GLY A 724 0.16 2.76 -15.95
N LEU A 725 0.97 1.70 -16.03
CA LEU A 725 1.29 0.83 -14.89
C LEU A 725 2.01 1.60 -13.78
N LEU A 726 3.02 2.39 -14.14
CA LEU A 726 3.72 3.27 -13.19
C LEU A 726 2.72 4.22 -12.50
N LYS A 727 1.79 4.80 -13.26
CA LYS A 727 0.73 5.63 -12.69
C LYS A 727 -0.12 4.85 -11.68
N VAL A 728 -0.54 3.63 -11.99
CA VAL A 728 -1.31 2.79 -11.05
C VAL A 728 -0.52 2.50 -9.77
N PHE A 729 0.77 2.14 -9.88
CA PHE A 729 1.61 1.85 -8.71
C PHE A 729 1.79 3.10 -7.83
N SER A 730 2.02 4.24 -8.48
CA SER A 730 2.22 5.53 -7.82
C SER A 730 1.02 5.98 -6.99
N LYS A 731 -0.22 5.55 -7.31
CA LYS A 731 -1.43 5.87 -6.54
C LYS A 731 -1.35 5.39 -5.09
N MET A 732 -0.67 4.28 -4.84
CA MET A 732 -0.42 3.75 -3.48
C MET A 732 0.95 4.16 -2.94
N GLY A 733 1.76 4.89 -3.72
CA GLY A 733 3.14 5.22 -3.40
C GLY A 733 4.11 4.06 -3.60
N ILE A 734 3.78 3.10 -4.46
CA ILE A 734 4.63 1.94 -4.75
C ILE A 734 5.56 2.28 -5.92
N SER A 735 6.86 2.08 -5.74
CA SER A 735 7.89 2.47 -6.69
C SER A 735 8.23 1.34 -7.68
N THR A 736 8.13 0.07 -7.26
CA THR A 736 8.60 -1.06 -8.08
C THR A 736 7.49 -2.04 -8.43
N LEU A 737 7.57 -2.60 -9.64
CA LEU A 737 6.72 -3.71 -10.05
C LEU A 737 6.86 -4.93 -9.11
N GLN A 738 8.07 -5.20 -8.64
CA GLN A 738 8.34 -6.37 -7.78
C GLN A 738 7.51 -6.34 -6.51
N SER A 739 7.46 -5.17 -5.84
CA SER A 739 6.65 -5.00 -4.64
C SER A 739 5.14 -4.92 -4.93
N TYR A 740 4.74 -4.56 -6.16
CA TYR A 740 3.35 -4.56 -6.59
C TYR A 740 2.84 -5.96 -6.96
N GLN A 741 3.71 -6.82 -7.48
CA GLN A 741 3.38 -8.17 -7.90
C GLN A 741 2.93 -9.02 -6.71
N GLY A 742 1.71 -9.56 -6.78
CA GLY A 742 1.13 -10.35 -5.68
C GLY A 742 0.66 -9.53 -4.47
N ALA A 743 0.71 -8.19 -4.51
CA ALA A 743 0.32 -7.32 -3.40
C ALA A 743 -1.20 -7.08 -3.29
N GLN A 744 -1.98 -7.43 -4.32
CA GLN A 744 -3.45 -7.37 -4.30
C GLN A 744 -4.01 -5.99 -3.89
N ILE A 745 -3.49 -4.91 -4.47
CA ILE A 745 -3.86 -3.50 -4.17
C ILE A 745 -5.23 -3.13 -4.80
N PHE A 746 -6.25 -3.95 -4.52
CA PHE A 746 -7.60 -3.85 -5.05
C PHE A 746 -8.64 -4.19 -3.99
N GLU A 747 -9.81 -3.57 -4.11
CA GLU A 747 -11.03 -4.05 -3.46
C GLU A 747 -11.98 -4.65 -4.49
N ILE A 748 -12.50 -5.83 -4.17
CA ILE A 748 -13.44 -6.58 -4.98
C ILE A 748 -14.87 -6.20 -4.57
N ILE A 749 -15.71 -5.85 -5.55
CA ILE A 749 -17.12 -5.56 -5.33
C ILE A 749 -17.97 -6.53 -6.14
N GLY A 750 -18.79 -7.35 -5.48
CA GLY A 750 -19.77 -8.19 -6.15
C GLY A 750 -19.30 -9.61 -6.50
N LEU A 751 -18.19 -10.08 -5.92
CA LEU A 751 -17.81 -11.50 -5.94
C LEU A 751 -18.01 -12.10 -4.56
N ASN A 752 -18.54 -13.32 -4.49
CA ASN A 752 -18.81 -13.97 -3.22
C ASN A 752 -17.54 -14.39 -2.47
N THR A 753 -17.66 -14.58 -1.15
CA THR A 753 -16.52 -14.88 -0.28
C THR A 753 -15.84 -16.21 -0.63
N SER A 754 -16.57 -17.21 -1.12
CA SER A 754 -15.98 -18.51 -1.46
C SER A 754 -15.04 -18.42 -2.68
N VAL A 755 -15.39 -17.63 -3.70
CA VAL A 755 -14.51 -17.34 -4.85
C VAL A 755 -13.29 -16.55 -4.39
N VAL A 756 -13.49 -15.48 -3.62
CA VAL A 756 -12.39 -14.62 -3.16
C VAL A 756 -11.41 -15.40 -2.29
N GLN A 757 -11.88 -16.15 -1.29
CA GLN A 757 -11.00 -16.92 -0.40
C GLN A 757 -10.25 -18.05 -1.13
N THR A 758 -10.80 -18.61 -2.21
CA THR A 758 -10.16 -19.70 -2.94
C THR A 758 -9.16 -19.21 -3.98
N TYR A 759 -9.53 -18.20 -4.76
CA TYR A 759 -8.81 -17.79 -5.98
C TYR A 759 -8.15 -16.41 -5.87
N PHE A 760 -8.56 -15.57 -4.92
CA PHE A 760 -8.02 -14.22 -4.69
C PHE A 760 -7.70 -14.02 -3.19
N THR A 761 -7.16 -15.07 -2.56
CA THR A 761 -7.00 -15.15 -1.10
C THR A 761 -6.25 -13.94 -0.54
N GLY A 762 -6.84 -13.24 0.43
CA GLY A 762 -6.26 -12.03 1.04
C GLY A 762 -6.82 -10.71 0.50
N ALA A 763 -7.49 -10.71 -0.66
CA ALA A 763 -8.12 -9.51 -1.20
C ALA A 763 -9.36 -9.10 -0.41
N VAL A 764 -9.62 -7.79 -0.33
CA VAL A 764 -10.78 -7.24 0.36
C VAL A 764 -12.04 -7.42 -0.50
N SER A 765 -13.11 -7.98 0.10
CA SER A 765 -14.44 -8.01 -0.51
C SER A 765 -15.49 -7.81 0.58
N ARG A 766 -16.18 -6.65 0.56
CA ARG A 766 -17.20 -6.29 1.56
C ARG A 766 -18.64 -6.49 1.07
N ILE A 767 -18.83 -6.50 -0.25
CA ILE A 767 -20.11 -6.77 -0.89
C ILE A 767 -19.97 -8.03 -1.71
N GLU A 768 -20.68 -9.08 -1.28
CA GLU A 768 -20.74 -10.34 -2.00
C GLU A 768 -21.66 -10.25 -3.24
N GLY A 769 -21.54 -11.23 -4.13
CA GLY A 769 -22.37 -11.31 -5.32
C GLY A 769 -22.17 -12.65 -6.04
N MET A 770 -21.57 -12.59 -7.23
CA MET A 770 -21.43 -13.74 -8.13
C MET A 770 -20.51 -14.84 -7.59
N GLY A 771 -20.86 -16.10 -7.89
CA GLY A 771 -19.98 -17.25 -7.77
C GLY A 771 -19.33 -17.63 -9.10
N LEU A 772 -18.66 -18.79 -9.13
CA LEU A 772 -18.02 -19.29 -10.35
C LEU A 772 -19.01 -19.59 -11.49
N ASP A 773 -20.21 -20.05 -11.18
CA ASP A 773 -21.19 -20.40 -12.21
C ASP A 773 -21.73 -19.15 -12.92
N GLU A 774 -21.91 -18.04 -12.19
CA GLU A 774 -22.25 -16.73 -12.75
C GLU A 774 -21.12 -16.18 -13.64
N ILE A 775 -19.86 -16.24 -13.16
CA ILE A 775 -18.68 -15.84 -13.97
C ILE A 775 -18.59 -16.67 -15.25
N GLY A 776 -18.84 -17.98 -15.13
CA GLY A 776 -18.93 -18.89 -16.26
C GLY A 776 -20.02 -18.45 -17.25
N ARG A 777 -21.20 -18.05 -16.76
CA ARG A 777 -22.33 -17.57 -17.57
C ARG A 777 -22.00 -16.28 -18.33
N GLU A 778 -21.39 -15.28 -17.69
CA GLU A 778 -20.92 -14.06 -18.36
C GLU A 778 -19.91 -14.36 -19.47
N THR A 779 -19.00 -15.30 -19.21
CA THR A 779 -17.99 -15.73 -20.18
C THR A 779 -18.63 -16.44 -21.37
N LEU A 780 -19.61 -17.32 -21.12
CA LEU A 780 -20.34 -18.02 -22.17
C LEU A 780 -21.20 -17.07 -23.01
N ALA A 781 -21.74 -15.99 -22.44
CA ALA A 781 -22.50 -15.00 -23.20
C ALA A 781 -21.65 -14.39 -24.34
N LYS A 782 -20.40 -14.03 -24.03
CA LYS A 782 -19.42 -13.51 -25.01
C LYS A 782 -18.98 -14.59 -26.00
N HIS A 783 -18.70 -15.79 -25.50
CA HIS A 783 -18.29 -16.92 -26.34
C HIS A 783 -19.36 -17.32 -27.36
N LEU A 784 -20.61 -17.48 -26.93
CA LEU A 784 -21.74 -17.85 -27.80
C LEU A 784 -22.07 -16.77 -28.83
N PHE A 785 -21.73 -15.50 -28.56
CA PHE A 785 -21.83 -14.42 -29.54
C PHE A 785 -20.84 -14.59 -30.69
N ALA A 786 -19.63 -15.09 -30.41
CA ALA A 786 -18.60 -15.35 -31.42
C ALA A 786 -18.78 -16.66 -32.19
N PHE A 787 -19.26 -17.72 -31.52
CA PHE A 787 -19.41 -19.08 -32.06
C PHE A 787 -20.87 -19.46 -32.36
N SER A 788 -21.76 -18.48 -32.49
CA SER A 788 -23.19 -18.71 -32.71
C SER A 788 -23.46 -19.58 -33.93
N ARG A 789 -24.34 -20.59 -33.79
CA ARG A 789 -24.81 -21.46 -34.89
C ARG A 789 -26.01 -20.88 -35.66
N LYS A 790 -26.31 -19.58 -35.50
CA LYS A 790 -27.42 -18.93 -36.21
C LYS A 790 -27.13 -18.82 -37.72
N ASP A 791 -28.15 -18.99 -38.55
CA ASP A 791 -28.03 -18.93 -40.03
C ASP A 791 -27.53 -17.57 -40.56
N ILE A 792 -27.76 -16.48 -39.80
CA ILE A 792 -27.25 -15.14 -40.10
C ILE A 792 -26.29 -14.72 -38.98
N PRO A 793 -24.97 -14.69 -39.23
CA PRO A 793 -23.99 -14.26 -38.24
C PRO A 793 -24.12 -12.75 -37.97
N VAL A 794 -23.94 -12.34 -36.71
CA VAL A 794 -23.82 -10.92 -36.37
C VAL A 794 -22.41 -10.48 -36.73
N ASP A 795 -22.31 -9.72 -37.82
CA ASP A 795 -21.04 -9.24 -38.37
C ASP A 795 -20.70 -7.82 -37.91
N ARG A 796 -20.80 -7.60 -36.60
CA ARG A 796 -20.30 -6.37 -35.95
C ARG A 796 -19.95 -6.62 -34.48
N LEU A 797 -19.01 -5.84 -33.97
CA LEU A 797 -18.79 -5.75 -32.53
C LEU A 797 -19.94 -4.97 -31.86
N PRO A 798 -20.21 -5.21 -30.57
CA PRO A 798 -21.03 -4.31 -29.76
C PRO A 798 -20.45 -2.89 -29.78
N VAL A 799 -21.32 -1.88 -29.69
CA VAL A 799 -20.90 -0.48 -29.76
C VAL A 799 -20.08 -0.06 -28.53
N GLY A 800 -20.30 -0.69 -27.38
CA GLY A 800 -19.79 -0.23 -26.09
C GLY A 800 -20.77 0.77 -25.48
N GLY A 801 -20.27 1.89 -24.98
CA GLY A 801 -21.04 2.90 -24.26
C GLY A 801 -20.75 2.88 -22.77
N VAL A 802 -19.51 2.58 -22.40
CA VAL A 802 -19.01 2.59 -21.02
C VAL A 802 -18.44 3.97 -20.70
N TYR A 803 -17.72 4.58 -21.65
CA TYR A 803 -17.02 5.85 -21.44
C TYR A 803 -17.87 7.08 -21.79
N GLN A 804 -18.93 6.88 -22.57
CA GLN A 804 -19.86 7.91 -23.01
C GLN A 804 -21.18 7.27 -23.39
N TRP A 805 -22.28 8.00 -23.17
CA TRP A 805 -23.60 7.49 -23.49
C TRP A 805 -23.76 7.15 -24.98
N LYS A 806 -24.21 5.93 -25.27
CA LYS A 806 -24.60 5.49 -26.62
C LYS A 806 -26.02 4.96 -26.58
N ARG A 807 -26.80 5.24 -27.63
CA ARG A 807 -28.21 4.81 -27.73
C ARG A 807 -28.42 3.30 -27.59
N LYS A 808 -27.43 2.49 -27.99
CA LYS A 808 -27.43 1.01 -27.88
C LYS A 808 -26.34 0.50 -26.93
N GLY A 809 -25.85 1.36 -26.04
CA GLY A 809 -24.76 1.05 -25.13
C GLY A 809 -25.21 0.72 -23.72
N GLU A 810 -24.28 0.82 -22.78
CA GLU A 810 -24.56 0.66 -21.36
C GLU A 810 -25.54 1.72 -20.86
N PHE A 811 -26.25 1.42 -19.77
CA PHE A 811 -27.08 2.40 -19.09
C PHE A 811 -26.24 3.51 -18.47
N HIS A 812 -26.72 4.75 -18.57
CA HIS A 812 -26.15 5.91 -17.86
C HIS A 812 -27.24 6.62 -17.05
N LEU A 813 -26.91 6.94 -15.80
CA LEU A 813 -27.78 7.71 -14.92
C LEU A 813 -28.03 9.11 -15.50
N PHE A 814 -27.01 9.74 -16.09
CA PHE A 814 -27.14 11.02 -16.79
C PHE A 814 -27.18 10.79 -18.30
N ASN A 815 -28.40 10.73 -18.82
CA ASN A 815 -28.69 10.56 -20.24
C ASN A 815 -29.45 11.79 -20.81
N PRO A 816 -29.60 11.92 -22.14
CA PRO A 816 -30.23 13.10 -22.75
C PRO A 816 -31.61 13.45 -22.19
N GLN A 817 -32.40 12.45 -21.81
CA GLN A 817 -33.75 12.65 -21.26
C GLN A 817 -33.70 13.23 -19.85
N THR A 818 -32.88 12.65 -18.96
CA THR A 818 -32.72 13.15 -17.59
C THR A 818 -32.17 14.58 -17.57
N ILE A 819 -31.17 14.89 -18.41
CA ILE A 819 -30.59 16.24 -18.53
C ILE A 819 -31.63 17.23 -19.04
N HIS A 820 -32.39 16.88 -20.08
CA HIS A 820 -33.42 17.74 -20.64
C HIS A 820 -34.48 18.14 -19.59
N PHE A 821 -35.00 17.17 -18.83
CA PHE A 821 -36.00 17.47 -17.80
C PHE A 821 -35.45 18.34 -16.67
N LEU A 822 -34.21 18.11 -16.23
CA LEU A 822 -33.57 18.95 -15.20
C LEU A 822 -33.39 20.40 -15.67
N GLN A 823 -32.89 20.59 -16.90
CA GLN A 823 -32.70 21.91 -17.49
C GLN A 823 -34.03 22.64 -17.69
N HIS A 824 -35.05 21.94 -18.21
CA HIS A 824 -36.37 22.52 -18.41
C HIS A 824 -37.00 22.95 -17.08
N ALA A 825 -37.01 22.07 -16.08
CA ALA A 825 -37.59 22.34 -14.76
C ALA A 825 -36.96 23.56 -14.08
N THR A 826 -35.63 23.66 -14.11
CA THR A 826 -34.90 24.78 -13.49
C THR A 826 -35.03 26.09 -14.27
N LYS A 827 -35.16 26.04 -15.60
CA LYS A 827 -35.36 27.23 -16.43
C LYS A 827 -36.77 27.80 -16.32
N THR A 828 -37.80 26.97 -16.23
CA THR A 828 -39.21 27.40 -16.16
C THR A 828 -39.74 27.49 -14.72
N ASN A 829 -38.93 27.11 -13.73
CA ASN A 829 -39.33 26.98 -12.32
C ASN A 829 -40.54 26.06 -12.12
N ASP A 830 -40.58 24.92 -12.83
CA ASP A 830 -41.67 23.95 -12.80
C ASP A 830 -41.31 22.71 -11.97
N TYR A 831 -41.88 22.64 -10.76
CA TYR A 831 -41.67 21.51 -9.84
C TYR A 831 -42.27 20.19 -10.35
N GLY A 832 -43.35 20.24 -11.14
CA GLY A 832 -43.95 19.06 -11.75
C GLY A 832 -43.02 18.40 -12.76
N VAL A 833 -42.29 19.19 -13.55
CA VAL A 833 -41.23 18.68 -14.44
C VAL A 833 -40.03 18.19 -13.62
N PHE A 834 -39.65 18.86 -12.53
CA PHE A 834 -38.60 18.36 -11.63
C PHE A 834 -38.94 16.98 -11.06
N LYS A 835 -40.21 16.74 -10.70
CA LYS A 835 -40.67 15.41 -10.27
C LYS A 835 -40.56 14.34 -11.35
N LYS A 836 -40.77 14.69 -12.63
CA LYS A 836 -40.52 13.76 -13.75
C LYS A 836 -39.03 13.39 -13.85
N TYR A 837 -38.14 14.39 -13.71
CA TYR A 837 -36.70 14.15 -13.62
C TYR A 837 -36.34 13.24 -12.45
N SER A 838 -36.77 13.60 -11.22
CA SER A 838 -36.43 12.83 -10.03
C SER A 838 -36.97 11.40 -10.10
N ARG A 839 -38.13 11.20 -10.72
CA ARG A 839 -38.70 9.86 -10.92
C ARG A 839 -37.81 8.99 -11.81
N LEU A 840 -37.33 9.51 -12.94
CA LEU A 840 -36.41 8.78 -13.83
C LEU A 840 -35.08 8.44 -13.15
N VAL A 841 -34.62 9.29 -12.22
CA VAL A 841 -33.38 9.04 -11.46
C VAL A 841 -33.61 8.09 -10.29
N ASN A 842 -34.77 8.15 -9.62
CA ASN A 842 -35.04 7.41 -8.37
C ASN A 842 -35.66 6.02 -8.61
N GLU A 843 -36.59 5.89 -9.55
CA GLU A 843 -37.30 4.63 -9.84
C GLU A 843 -36.43 3.72 -10.72
N GLN A 844 -35.33 3.25 -10.13
CA GLN A 844 -34.40 2.27 -10.71
C GLN A 844 -34.77 0.82 -10.33
N GLU A 845 -36.02 0.57 -9.92
CA GLU A 845 -36.42 -0.70 -9.28
C GLU A 845 -36.19 -1.93 -10.15
N GLU A 846 -36.22 -1.79 -11.48
CA GLU A 846 -35.92 -2.89 -12.43
C GLU A 846 -34.44 -2.93 -12.88
N LYS A 847 -33.70 -1.82 -12.76
CA LYS A 847 -32.31 -1.67 -13.25
C LYS A 847 -31.50 -0.76 -12.33
N ALA A 848 -31.04 -1.32 -11.22
CA ALA A 848 -30.24 -0.60 -10.25
C ALA A 848 -28.91 -0.14 -10.86
N CYS A 849 -28.59 1.15 -10.76
CA CYS A 849 -27.30 1.70 -11.18
C CYS A 849 -26.34 1.86 -10.00
N THR A 850 -26.87 2.02 -8.78
CA THR A 850 -26.11 2.38 -7.58
C THR A 850 -26.45 1.44 -6.41
N LEU A 851 -25.64 1.43 -5.35
CA LEU A 851 -25.98 0.63 -4.17
C LEU A 851 -27.22 1.17 -3.46
N ARG A 852 -27.35 2.49 -3.33
CA ARG A 852 -28.51 3.13 -2.70
C ARG A 852 -29.84 2.84 -3.39
N SER A 853 -29.86 2.53 -4.69
CA SER A 853 -31.10 2.13 -5.37
C SER A 853 -31.63 0.76 -4.94
N LEU A 854 -30.82 -0.04 -4.22
CA LEU A 854 -31.25 -1.31 -3.64
C LEU A 854 -31.91 -1.13 -2.26
N PHE A 855 -31.82 0.06 -1.65
CA PHE A 855 -32.43 0.34 -0.36
C PHE A 855 -33.87 0.83 -0.51
N ARG A 856 -34.72 0.47 0.46
CA ARG A 856 -36.09 1.00 0.60
C ARG A 856 -36.29 1.55 2.00
N PHE A 857 -36.96 2.69 2.11
CA PHE A 857 -37.35 3.24 3.41
C PHE A 857 -38.43 2.35 4.04
N LYS A 858 -38.22 2.00 5.32
CA LYS A 858 -39.23 1.29 6.12
C LYS A 858 -40.07 2.30 6.88
N TYR A 859 -41.30 2.55 6.40
CA TYR A 859 -42.22 3.53 6.97
C TYR A 859 -42.91 3.01 8.25
N ASN A 860 -42.16 2.94 9.35
CA ASN A 860 -42.66 2.47 10.65
C ASN A 860 -43.35 3.56 11.50
N ARG A 861 -43.46 4.79 10.99
CA ARG A 861 -44.08 5.93 11.69
C ARG A 861 -45.22 6.48 10.85
N PRO A 862 -46.32 6.98 11.46
CA PRO A 862 -47.34 7.72 10.73
C PRO A 862 -46.71 8.89 9.98
N PRO A 863 -47.13 9.18 8.74
CA PRO A 863 -46.67 10.37 8.03
C PRO A 863 -47.12 11.63 8.78
N VAL A 864 -46.28 12.65 8.77
CA VAL A 864 -46.59 13.97 9.35
C VAL A 864 -47.03 14.95 8.25
N PRO A 865 -47.83 15.98 8.58
CA PRO A 865 -48.08 17.11 7.69
C PRO A 865 -46.77 17.78 7.25
N LEU A 866 -46.74 18.37 6.05
CA LEU A 866 -45.52 19.00 5.52
C LEU A 866 -45.11 20.22 6.35
N GLU A 867 -46.07 20.87 7.01
CA GLU A 867 -45.90 22.02 7.88
C GLU A 867 -45.10 21.69 9.15
N GLU A 868 -45.04 20.42 9.55
CA GLU A 868 -44.22 19.95 10.67
C GLU A 868 -42.76 19.66 10.27
N VAL A 869 -42.46 19.58 8.96
CA VAL A 869 -41.11 19.37 8.44
C VAL A 869 -40.32 20.68 8.56
N GLU A 870 -39.01 20.57 8.83
CA GLU A 870 -38.15 21.77 8.89
C GLU A 870 -38.24 22.60 7.59
N PRO A 871 -38.26 23.94 7.67
CA PRO A 871 -38.30 24.81 6.49
C PRO A 871 -37.13 24.56 5.53
N ALA A 872 -37.36 24.75 4.24
CA ALA A 872 -36.36 24.51 3.19
C ALA A 872 -35.09 25.36 3.39
N GLU A 873 -35.22 26.57 3.91
CA GLU A 873 -34.13 27.50 4.21
C GLU A 873 -33.14 26.94 5.24
N ASN A 874 -33.59 26.05 6.13
CA ASN A 874 -32.72 25.35 7.07
C ASN A 874 -32.00 24.15 6.42
N ILE A 875 -32.64 23.52 5.44
CA ILE A 875 -32.05 22.42 4.67
C ILE A 875 -30.97 22.94 3.73
N PHE A 876 -31.18 24.10 3.07
CA PHE A 876 -30.22 24.68 2.12
C PHE A 876 -28.82 24.88 2.72
N LYS A 877 -28.74 25.23 4.01
CA LYS A 877 -27.47 25.41 4.74
C LYS A 877 -26.59 24.14 4.79
N ARG A 878 -27.20 22.96 4.57
CA ARG A 878 -26.51 21.67 4.52
C ARG A 878 -25.93 21.37 3.13
N PHE A 879 -26.34 22.10 2.10
CA PHE A 879 -25.85 21.92 0.74
C PHE A 879 -24.54 22.67 0.50
N ALA A 880 -23.68 22.05 -0.28
CA ALA A 880 -22.48 22.69 -0.81
C ALA A 880 -22.32 22.31 -2.28
N THR A 881 -21.93 23.26 -3.13
CA THR A 881 -21.54 22.91 -4.50
C THR A 881 -20.21 22.18 -4.48
N GLY A 882 -20.01 21.27 -5.44
CA GLY A 882 -18.73 20.57 -5.60
C GLY A 882 -17.56 21.54 -5.81
N ALA A 883 -16.37 21.11 -5.38
CA ALA A 883 -15.12 21.84 -5.59
C ALA A 883 -14.68 21.75 -7.05
N MET A 884 -15.00 22.77 -7.85
CA MET A 884 -14.69 22.86 -9.27
C MET A 884 -13.81 24.07 -9.51
N SER A 885 -12.61 23.87 -10.08
CA SER A 885 -11.62 24.94 -10.21
C SER A 885 -11.98 25.94 -11.30
N PHE A 886 -11.71 27.22 -11.06
CA PHE A 886 -11.62 28.21 -12.12
C PHE A 886 -10.52 27.78 -13.11
N GLY A 887 -10.88 27.66 -14.39
CA GLY A 887 -10.08 27.05 -15.45
C GLY A 887 -10.58 25.65 -15.84
N SER A 888 -11.09 24.84 -14.91
CA SER A 888 -11.88 23.65 -15.26
C SER A 888 -13.24 24.06 -15.81
N ILE A 889 -13.91 24.97 -15.09
CA ILE A 889 -15.14 25.65 -15.52
C ILE A 889 -14.85 27.13 -15.79
N SER A 890 -15.73 27.79 -16.55
CA SER A 890 -15.59 29.20 -16.89
C SER A 890 -15.79 30.11 -15.67
N TRP A 891 -15.37 31.37 -15.80
CA TRP A 891 -15.59 32.40 -14.79
C TRP A 891 -17.08 32.56 -14.46
N GLU A 892 -17.92 32.61 -15.49
CA GLU A 892 -19.36 32.80 -15.37
C GLU A 892 -20.01 31.63 -14.61
N ALA A 893 -19.63 30.39 -14.95
CA ALA A 893 -20.14 29.22 -14.24
C ALA A 893 -19.71 29.23 -12.77
N HIS A 894 -18.43 29.54 -12.50
CA HIS A 894 -17.87 29.52 -11.16
C HIS A 894 -18.49 30.59 -10.25
N THR A 895 -18.59 31.82 -10.74
CA THR A 895 -19.19 32.94 -9.99
C THR A 895 -20.70 32.81 -9.83
N THR A 896 -21.41 32.27 -10.84
CA THR A 896 -22.85 31.99 -10.74
C THR A 896 -23.14 31.02 -9.60
N LEU A 897 -22.34 29.96 -9.44
CA LEU A 897 -22.48 29.02 -8.32
C LEU A 897 -22.25 29.71 -6.98
N ALA A 898 -21.23 30.56 -6.86
CA ALA A 898 -20.95 31.29 -5.63
C ALA A 898 -22.10 32.23 -5.25
N ILE A 899 -22.57 33.05 -6.19
CA ILE A 899 -23.71 33.96 -5.97
C ILE A 899 -24.96 33.16 -5.55
N ALA A 900 -25.27 32.07 -6.25
CA ALA A 900 -26.45 31.26 -5.95
C ALA A 900 -26.39 30.65 -4.53
N MET A 901 -25.24 30.08 -4.14
CA MET A 901 -25.09 29.48 -2.81
C MET A 901 -25.11 30.52 -1.69
N ASN A 902 -24.47 31.67 -1.91
CA ASN A 902 -24.47 32.76 -0.94
C ASN A 902 -25.89 33.33 -0.73
N ARG A 903 -26.69 33.45 -1.79
CA ARG A 903 -28.10 33.91 -1.70
C ARG A 903 -28.98 33.00 -0.84
N ILE A 904 -28.75 31.69 -0.86
CA ILE A 904 -29.55 30.72 -0.10
C ILE A 904 -28.92 30.34 1.25
N GLY A 905 -27.83 31.03 1.65
CA GLY A 905 -27.11 30.75 2.91
C GLY A 905 -26.38 29.40 2.93
N ALA A 906 -26.12 28.82 1.76
CA ALA A 906 -25.38 27.59 1.57
C ALA A 906 -23.89 27.91 1.26
N LYS A 907 -23.12 26.92 0.79
CA LYS A 907 -21.68 27.09 0.57
C LYS A 907 -21.26 26.72 -0.85
N SER A 908 -20.46 27.56 -1.50
CA SER A 908 -19.70 27.18 -2.69
C SER A 908 -18.23 26.93 -2.38
N ASN A 909 -17.52 26.25 -3.29
CA ASN A 909 -16.13 25.86 -3.11
C ASN A 909 -15.29 26.28 -4.32
N THR A 910 -14.12 26.87 -4.07
CA THR A 910 -13.22 27.36 -5.12
C THR A 910 -12.68 26.29 -6.05
N GLY A 911 -12.56 25.05 -5.56
CA GLY A 911 -11.69 24.05 -6.18
C GLY A 911 -10.21 24.47 -6.12
N GLU A 912 -9.37 23.74 -6.87
CA GLU A 912 -7.91 23.87 -6.84
C GLU A 912 -7.35 25.06 -7.63
N GLY A 913 -8.20 25.96 -8.11
CA GLY A 913 -7.82 26.96 -9.11
C GLY A 913 -7.37 28.31 -8.57
N GLY A 914 -7.38 28.50 -7.25
CA GLY A 914 -7.36 29.83 -6.63
C GLY A 914 -8.70 30.55 -6.77
N GLU A 915 -8.74 31.79 -6.29
CA GLU A 915 -9.89 32.69 -6.46
C GLU A 915 -9.39 34.12 -6.58
N ASP A 916 -9.81 34.82 -7.65
CA ASP A 916 -9.42 36.22 -7.87
C ASP A 916 -9.96 37.14 -6.76
N GLU A 917 -9.12 38.04 -6.27
CA GLU A 917 -9.40 38.94 -5.14
C GLU A 917 -10.57 39.90 -5.41
N ILE A 918 -10.88 40.19 -6.68
CA ILE A 918 -12.05 40.99 -7.06
C ILE A 918 -13.37 40.41 -6.53
N ARG A 919 -13.39 39.11 -6.19
CA ARG A 919 -14.58 38.41 -5.69
C ARG A 919 -14.85 38.63 -4.20
N TYR A 920 -13.91 39.21 -3.48
CA TYR A 920 -14.04 39.41 -2.03
C TYR A 920 -14.87 40.64 -1.69
N GLU A 921 -15.05 41.54 -2.66
CA GLU A 921 -15.96 42.68 -2.55
C GLU A 921 -17.39 42.28 -2.89
N LEU A 922 -18.35 42.89 -2.19
CA LEU A 922 -19.76 42.73 -2.52
C LEU A 922 -20.10 43.48 -3.80
N LEU A 923 -20.97 42.89 -4.61
CA LEU A 923 -21.51 43.54 -5.79
C LEU A 923 -22.47 44.68 -5.38
N PRO A 924 -22.70 45.69 -6.24
CA PRO A 924 -23.60 46.81 -5.93
C PRO A 924 -25.05 46.41 -5.58
N ASN A 925 -25.49 45.22 -5.99
CA ASN A 925 -26.81 44.68 -5.69
C ASN A 925 -26.85 43.86 -4.37
N GLY A 926 -25.74 43.79 -3.63
CA GLY A 926 -25.60 43.04 -2.38
C GLY A 926 -25.20 41.57 -2.55
N ASP A 927 -25.06 41.07 -3.79
CA ASP A 927 -24.57 39.70 -4.02
C ASP A 927 -23.08 39.56 -3.68
N SER A 928 -22.68 38.35 -3.32
CA SER A 928 -21.27 38.01 -3.10
C SER A 928 -20.80 36.96 -4.11
N MET A 929 -19.68 37.23 -4.78
CA MET A 929 -18.99 36.26 -5.62
C MET A 929 -18.00 35.39 -4.85
N ARG A 930 -17.73 35.70 -3.57
CA ARG A 930 -16.77 34.99 -2.73
C ARG A 930 -17.23 33.55 -2.49
N SER A 931 -16.38 32.57 -2.73
CA SER A 931 -16.68 31.19 -2.31
C SER A 931 -16.47 31.01 -0.81
N ALA A 932 -17.48 30.49 -0.11
CA ALA A 932 -17.39 30.25 1.34
C ALA A 932 -16.31 29.23 1.72
N ILE A 933 -16.12 28.21 0.89
CA ILE A 933 -15.10 27.16 1.07
C ILE A 933 -13.93 27.43 0.13
N LYS A 934 -12.72 27.46 0.68
CA LYS A 934 -11.46 27.67 -0.05
C LYS A 934 -10.64 26.39 0.02
N GLN A 935 -10.28 25.83 -1.13
CA GLN A 935 -9.53 24.57 -1.18
C GLN A 935 -8.01 24.81 -1.09
N VAL A 936 -7.32 23.90 -0.39
CA VAL A 936 -5.87 23.78 -0.31
C VAL A 936 -5.52 22.40 -0.86
N ALA A 937 -4.97 22.36 -2.08
CA ALA A 937 -4.60 21.15 -2.81
C ALA A 937 -3.09 21.09 -3.08
N SER A 938 -2.58 19.95 -3.54
CA SER A 938 -1.14 19.64 -3.61
C SER A 938 -0.26 20.74 -4.22
N ALA A 939 -0.65 21.32 -5.36
CA ALA A 939 0.13 22.35 -6.04
C ALA A 939 0.03 23.75 -5.43
N ARG A 940 -0.86 23.98 -4.44
CA ARG A 940 -1.09 25.28 -3.77
C ARG A 940 -1.40 26.45 -4.73
N PHE A 941 -2.00 26.17 -5.89
CA PHE A 941 -2.38 27.21 -6.84
C PHE A 941 -3.29 28.26 -6.20
N GLY A 942 -2.89 29.52 -6.28
CA GLY A 942 -3.63 30.67 -5.73
C GLY A 942 -3.81 30.67 -4.21
N VAL A 943 -3.07 29.83 -3.47
CA VAL A 943 -3.13 29.80 -2.01
C VAL A 943 -2.21 30.88 -1.44
N THR A 944 -2.80 31.99 -1.04
CA THR A 944 -2.11 33.14 -0.41
C THR A 944 -2.63 33.38 1.01
N SER A 945 -1.92 34.17 1.81
CA SER A 945 -2.42 34.57 3.15
C SER A 945 -3.80 35.24 3.06
N TYR A 946 -4.00 36.14 2.08
CA TYR A 946 -5.28 36.81 1.89
C TYR A 946 -6.39 35.83 1.48
N TYR A 947 -6.12 34.92 0.55
CA TYR A 947 -7.04 33.85 0.15
C TYR A 947 -7.53 33.01 1.34
N LEU A 948 -6.61 32.62 2.24
CA LEU A 948 -6.94 31.81 3.43
C LEU A 948 -7.80 32.58 4.45
N THR A 949 -7.61 33.89 4.59
CA THR A 949 -8.43 34.74 5.47
C THR A 949 -9.84 34.97 4.92
N GLN A 950 -10.06 34.80 3.62
CA GLN A 950 -11.35 35.01 2.94
C GLN A 950 -12.19 33.73 2.86
N ALA A 951 -12.12 32.89 3.89
CA ALA A 951 -12.79 31.58 3.98
C ALA A 951 -13.63 31.45 5.24
N ASP A 952 -14.80 30.82 5.13
CA ASP A 952 -15.56 30.31 6.29
C ASP A 952 -15.15 28.85 6.59
N GLU A 953 -14.61 28.15 5.60
CA GLU A 953 -14.12 26.79 5.68
C GLU A 953 -12.92 26.59 4.74
N LEU A 954 -11.84 26.00 5.25
CA LEU A 954 -10.65 25.64 4.48
C LEU A 954 -10.68 24.14 4.22
N GLN A 955 -10.67 23.73 2.95
CA GLN A 955 -10.72 22.32 2.58
C GLN A 955 -9.36 21.80 2.12
N ILE A 956 -8.73 20.93 2.91
CA ILE A 956 -7.57 20.13 2.49
C ILE A 956 -8.06 19.03 1.56
N LYS A 957 -7.62 19.06 0.30
CA LYS A 957 -8.03 18.08 -0.72
C LYS A 957 -7.00 16.95 -0.83
N MET A 958 -7.18 15.89 -0.04
CA MET A 958 -6.33 14.70 -0.16
C MET A 958 -6.55 13.97 -1.49
N ALA A 959 -7.81 13.82 -1.91
CA ALA A 959 -8.15 13.11 -3.14
C ALA A 959 -9.51 13.54 -3.73
N GLN A 960 -9.83 13.05 -4.94
CA GLN A 960 -11.15 13.17 -5.55
C GLN A 960 -11.60 11.85 -6.19
N GLY A 961 -12.90 11.59 -6.24
CA GLY A 961 -13.48 10.33 -6.73
C GLY A 961 -13.04 9.90 -8.12
N ALA A 962 -12.96 10.83 -9.07
CA ALA A 962 -12.62 10.52 -10.46
C ALA A 962 -11.16 10.07 -10.68
N LYS A 963 -10.26 10.41 -9.75
CA LYS A 963 -8.81 10.17 -9.87
C LYS A 963 -8.12 10.20 -8.51
N PRO A 964 -8.47 9.27 -7.61
CA PRO A 964 -7.81 9.20 -6.33
C PRO A 964 -6.36 8.69 -6.52
N GLY A 965 -5.45 9.19 -5.67
CA GLY A 965 -4.02 8.92 -5.79
C GLY A 965 -3.31 9.70 -6.92
N GLU A 966 -3.97 10.69 -7.53
CA GLU A 966 -3.42 11.52 -8.61
C GLU A 966 -3.71 13.01 -8.40
N GLY A 967 -2.91 13.86 -9.07
CA GLY A 967 -3.06 15.32 -9.02
C GLY A 967 -4.14 15.90 -9.94
N GLY A 968 -4.53 17.14 -9.65
CA GLY A 968 -5.32 17.99 -10.55
C GLY A 968 -4.65 18.13 -11.93
N GLN A 969 -5.45 18.18 -13.00
CA GLN A 969 -4.95 18.35 -14.37
C GLN A 969 -5.73 19.48 -15.03
N LEU A 970 -5.01 20.44 -15.61
CA LEU A 970 -5.57 21.49 -16.46
C LEU A 970 -4.75 21.56 -17.76
N PRO A 971 -5.36 21.28 -18.93
CA PRO A 971 -4.67 21.40 -20.21
C PRO A 971 -4.14 22.81 -20.46
N GLY A 972 -2.96 22.92 -21.07
CA GLY A 972 -2.26 24.21 -21.24
C GLY A 972 -3.02 25.24 -22.06
N TYR A 973 -3.79 24.81 -23.06
CA TYR A 973 -4.64 25.70 -23.86
C TYR A 973 -5.79 26.33 -23.06
N LYS A 974 -6.11 25.83 -21.86
CA LYS A 974 -7.07 26.44 -20.94
C LYS A 974 -6.41 27.38 -19.92
N VAL A 975 -5.09 27.51 -19.93
CA VAL A 975 -4.35 28.39 -19.02
C VAL A 975 -4.09 29.71 -19.74
N ASP A 976 -5.10 30.56 -19.79
CA ASP A 976 -4.96 31.92 -20.32
C ASP A 976 -4.21 32.84 -19.32
N ASP A 977 -4.04 34.12 -19.67
CA ASP A 977 -3.34 35.09 -18.83
C ASP A 977 -4.00 35.29 -17.46
N TRP A 978 -5.34 35.20 -17.41
CA TRP A 978 -6.08 35.40 -16.17
C TRP A 978 -5.94 34.18 -15.24
N ILE A 979 -6.08 32.98 -15.78
CA ILE A 979 -5.87 31.73 -15.04
C ILE A 979 -4.40 31.63 -14.61
N GLY A 980 -3.46 31.97 -15.49
CA GLY A 980 -2.03 32.05 -15.18
C GLY A 980 -1.76 32.99 -14.01
N LYS A 981 -2.31 34.21 -14.05
CA LYS A 981 -2.21 35.18 -12.95
C LYS A 981 -2.79 34.65 -11.64
N THR A 982 -4.01 34.12 -11.68
CA THR A 982 -4.73 33.62 -10.49
C THR A 982 -4.00 32.47 -9.81
N ARG A 983 -3.33 31.62 -10.60
CA ARG A 983 -2.59 30.46 -10.10
C ARG A 983 -1.12 30.72 -9.82
N HIS A 984 -0.62 31.92 -10.14
CA HIS A 984 0.80 32.24 -10.16
C HIS A 984 1.60 31.27 -11.05
N SER A 985 1.06 30.97 -12.23
CA SER A 985 1.63 30.04 -13.21
C SER A 985 1.82 30.69 -14.58
N THR A 986 2.61 30.05 -15.45
CA THR A 986 2.87 30.52 -16.81
C THR A 986 1.67 30.26 -17.76
N PRO A 987 1.15 31.27 -18.47
CA PRO A 987 0.12 31.08 -19.50
C PRO A 987 0.54 30.09 -20.59
N GLY A 988 -0.42 29.32 -21.10
CA GLY A 988 -0.22 28.30 -22.15
C GLY A 988 0.40 26.98 -21.69
N VAL A 989 0.91 26.88 -20.45
CA VAL A 989 1.58 25.70 -19.93
C VAL A 989 0.59 24.78 -19.22
N GLY A 990 0.60 23.48 -19.55
CA GLY A 990 -0.25 22.49 -18.88
C GLY A 990 0.10 22.35 -17.41
N LEU A 991 -0.92 22.38 -16.55
CA LEU A 991 -0.76 22.28 -15.10
C LEU A 991 -1.19 20.90 -14.62
N ILE A 992 -0.19 20.04 -14.38
CA ILE A 992 -0.36 18.75 -13.71
C ILE A 992 0.14 18.93 -12.29
N SER A 993 -0.77 18.89 -11.31
CA SER A 993 -0.41 19.00 -9.91
C SER A 993 0.36 17.75 -9.47
N PRO A 994 1.30 17.84 -8.52
CA PRO A 994 1.85 16.66 -7.88
C PRO A 994 0.72 15.79 -7.32
N PRO A 995 0.79 14.45 -7.40
CA PRO A 995 -0.16 13.58 -6.72
C PRO A 995 -0.19 13.79 -5.19
N PRO A 996 0.94 13.84 -4.47
CA PRO A 996 0.93 14.07 -3.04
C PRO A 996 0.90 15.56 -2.69
N HIS A 997 0.46 15.85 -1.47
CA HIS A 997 0.85 17.07 -0.79
C HIS A 997 2.28 16.87 -0.26
N HIS A 998 3.25 17.66 -0.73
CA HIS A 998 4.65 17.51 -0.30
C HIS A 998 4.90 17.92 1.17
N ASP A 999 3.90 18.50 1.83
CA ASP A 999 3.83 18.78 3.25
C ASP A 999 2.90 17.81 4.02
N ILE A 1000 2.46 16.71 3.39
CA ILE A 1000 1.70 15.64 4.02
C ILE A 1000 2.20 14.28 3.53
N TYR A 1001 3.13 13.68 4.27
CA TYR A 1001 3.61 12.32 4.02
C TYR A 1001 3.14 11.30 5.06
N SER A 1002 2.41 11.76 6.07
CA SER A 1002 1.88 10.96 7.18
C SER A 1002 0.74 11.71 7.89
N ILE A 1003 0.10 11.06 8.86
CA ILE A 1003 -1.03 11.65 9.61
C ILE A 1003 -0.60 12.85 10.47
N GLU A 1004 0.61 12.81 11.04
CA GLU A 1004 1.18 13.89 11.82
C GLU A 1004 1.51 15.12 10.95
N ASP A 1005 1.90 14.90 9.69
CA ASP A 1005 2.12 16.00 8.75
C ASP A 1005 0.78 16.65 8.35
N LEU A 1006 -0.30 15.87 8.24
CA LEU A 1006 -1.66 16.41 8.09
C LEU A 1006 -2.06 17.23 9.33
N ALA A 1007 -1.77 16.73 10.53
CA ALA A 1007 -2.04 17.46 11.77
C ALA A 1007 -1.31 18.81 11.81
N GLN A 1008 -0.06 18.84 11.34
CA GLN A 1008 0.70 20.09 11.18
C GLN A 1008 0.03 21.05 10.19
N LEU A 1009 -0.40 20.58 9.01
CA LEU A 1009 -1.10 21.46 8.07
C LEU A 1009 -2.43 21.98 8.64
N ILE A 1010 -3.19 21.14 9.36
CA ILE A 1010 -4.42 21.57 10.05
C ILE A 1010 -4.08 22.68 11.06
N PHE A 1011 -3.01 22.52 11.84
CA PHE A 1011 -2.52 23.53 12.78
C PHE A 1011 -2.16 24.83 12.06
N ASP A 1012 -1.43 24.77 10.95
CA ASP A 1012 -1.02 25.94 10.16
C ASP A 1012 -2.24 26.70 9.60
N LEU A 1013 -3.22 25.97 9.06
CA LEU A 1013 -4.44 26.57 8.50
C LEU A 1013 -5.31 27.21 9.59
N LYS A 1014 -5.42 26.59 10.78
CA LYS A 1014 -6.12 27.19 11.93
C LYS A 1014 -5.41 28.45 12.44
N ASN A 1015 -4.09 28.53 12.34
CA ASN A 1015 -3.34 29.74 12.66
C ASN A 1015 -3.51 30.83 11.60
N ALA A 1016 -3.57 30.47 10.32
CA ALA A 1016 -3.83 31.40 9.23
C ALA A 1016 -5.24 32.01 9.30
N ASN A 1017 -6.25 31.22 9.69
CA ASN A 1017 -7.62 31.69 9.88
C ASN A 1017 -8.31 30.92 11.02
N ARG A 1018 -8.33 31.53 12.22
CA ARG A 1018 -8.92 30.94 13.43
C ARG A 1018 -10.44 30.78 13.38
N ALA A 1019 -11.11 31.51 12.49
CA ALA A 1019 -12.57 31.46 12.35
C ALA A 1019 -13.03 30.37 11.38
N ALA A 1020 -12.15 29.94 10.45
CA ALA A 1020 -12.49 28.93 9.46
C ALA A 1020 -12.46 27.52 10.06
N ARG A 1021 -13.45 26.70 9.69
CA ARG A 1021 -13.41 25.25 9.95
C ARG A 1021 -12.48 24.57 8.96
N ILE A 1022 -11.80 23.51 9.39
CA ILE A 1022 -10.95 22.69 8.54
C ILE A 1022 -11.71 21.45 8.06
N ASN A 1023 -11.86 21.34 6.75
CA ASN A 1023 -12.48 20.21 6.06
C ASN A 1023 -11.40 19.35 5.40
N VAL A 1024 -11.39 18.05 5.66
CA VAL A 1024 -10.50 17.11 4.96
C VAL A 1024 -11.32 16.26 4.00
N LYS A 1025 -11.03 16.42 2.70
CA LYS A 1025 -11.70 15.67 1.63
C LYS A 1025 -10.95 14.37 1.32
N LEU A 1026 -11.58 13.26 1.65
CA LEU A 1026 -11.16 11.89 1.38
C LEU A 1026 -12.01 11.28 0.26
N VAL A 1027 -11.55 10.14 -0.25
CA VAL A 1027 -12.31 9.32 -1.21
C VAL A 1027 -12.61 7.96 -0.57
N SER A 1028 -13.80 7.44 -0.84
CA SER A 1028 -14.25 6.14 -0.39
C SER A 1028 -13.29 5.03 -0.86
N LYS A 1029 -12.73 4.29 0.11
CA LYS A 1029 -11.95 3.07 -0.07
C LYS A 1029 -12.08 2.18 1.17
N ALA A 1030 -11.74 0.89 1.09
CA ALA A 1030 -11.48 0.10 2.30
C ALA A 1030 -10.46 0.80 3.22
N GLY A 1031 -10.76 0.79 4.52
CA GLY A 1031 -9.95 1.47 5.54
C GLY A 1031 -10.15 2.98 5.65
N VAL A 1032 -11.04 3.60 4.86
CA VAL A 1032 -11.29 5.06 4.97
C VAL A 1032 -11.80 5.47 6.36
N GLY A 1033 -12.56 4.60 7.04
CA GLY A 1033 -13.01 4.85 8.42
C GLY A 1033 -11.84 4.98 9.41
N THR A 1034 -10.83 4.12 9.28
CA THR A 1034 -9.59 4.18 10.09
C THR A 1034 -8.83 5.48 9.82
N ILE A 1035 -8.74 5.89 8.55
CA ILE A 1035 -8.13 7.17 8.17
C ILE A 1035 -8.93 8.34 8.74
N ALA A 1036 -10.25 8.29 8.67
CA ALA A 1036 -11.13 9.33 9.20
C ALA A 1036 -10.97 9.50 10.71
N ALA A 1037 -10.78 8.41 11.47
CA ALA A 1037 -10.45 8.47 12.89
C ALA A 1037 -9.12 9.21 13.15
N GLY A 1038 -8.08 8.90 12.38
CA GLY A 1038 -6.81 9.64 12.42
C GLY A 1038 -6.97 11.14 12.11
N VAL A 1039 -7.74 11.46 11.06
CA VAL A 1039 -8.05 12.84 10.65
C VAL A 1039 -8.80 13.60 11.76
N ALA A 1040 -9.71 12.94 12.47
CA ALA A 1040 -10.39 13.52 13.64
C ALA A 1040 -9.42 13.76 14.81
N LYS A 1041 -8.51 12.81 15.09
CA LYS A 1041 -7.44 12.98 16.11
C LYS A 1041 -6.51 14.15 15.76
N ALA A 1042 -6.25 14.37 14.47
CA ALA A 1042 -5.52 15.51 13.92
C ALA A 1042 -6.28 16.85 13.98
N LYS A 1043 -7.46 16.89 14.63
CA LYS A 1043 -8.27 18.10 14.89
C LYS A 1043 -8.94 18.73 13.66
N ALA A 1044 -9.23 17.93 12.62
CA ALA A 1044 -10.13 18.38 11.55
C ALA A 1044 -11.56 18.58 12.09
N ASP A 1045 -12.28 19.58 11.55
CA ASP A 1045 -13.64 19.91 12.01
C ASP A 1045 -14.71 19.24 11.13
N VAL A 1046 -14.38 18.92 9.88
CA VAL A 1046 -15.27 18.26 8.91
C VAL A 1046 -14.47 17.22 8.12
N ILE A 1047 -15.07 16.05 7.88
CA ILE A 1047 -14.53 15.02 6.98
C ILE A 1047 -15.53 14.82 5.85
N LEU A 1048 -15.06 14.96 4.61
CA LEU A 1048 -15.87 14.71 3.42
C LEU A 1048 -15.45 13.40 2.77
N ILE A 1049 -16.39 12.47 2.58
CA ILE A 1049 -16.17 11.22 1.84
C ILE A 1049 -16.74 11.37 0.43
N SER A 1050 -15.86 11.35 -0.57
CA SER A 1050 -16.24 11.37 -1.98
C SER A 1050 -16.44 9.95 -2.52
N GLY A 1051 -17.51 9.71 -3.28
CA GLY A 1051 -17.67 8.47 -4.04
C GLY A 1051 -16.85 8.47 -5.33
N HIS A 1052 -16.65 7.28 -5.91
CA HIS A 1052 -16.01 7.08 -7.22
C HIS A 1052 -16.72 7.82 -8.38
N ASP A 1053 -18.01 8.09 -8.21
CA ASP A 1053 -18.93 8.74 -9.15
C ASP A 1053 -18.82 10.28 -9.09
N GLY A 1054 -17.75 10.82 -8.49
CA GLY A 1054 -17.46 12.25 -8.53
C GLY A 1054 -16.92 12.69 -9.89
N GLY A 1055 -17.39 13.83 -10.41
CA GLY A 1055 -16.96 14.36 -11.71
C GLY A 1055 -15.56 14.98 -11.72
N THR A 1056 -14.99 15.16 -12.92
CA THR A 1056 -13.71 15.84 -13.16
C THR A 1056 -13.71 16.61 -14.48
N GLY A 1057 -12.93 17.69 -14.57
CA GLY A 1057 -12.71 18.40 -15.84
C GLY A 1057 -11.72 17.69 -16.77
N ALA A 1058 -10.78 16.91 -16.21
CA ALA A 1058 -9.81 16.11 -16.95
C ALA A 1058 -9.22 15.01 -16.05
N SER A 1059 -9.18 13.78 -16.53
CA SER A 1059 -8.56 12.64 -15.86
C SER A 1059 -8.28 11.51 -16.84
N PRO A 1060 -7.26 10.66 -16.60
CA PRO A 1060 -7.18 9.38 -17.30
C PRO A 1060 -8.49 8.59 -17.19
N ILE A 1061 -8.91 7.98 -18.30
CA ILE A 1061 -10.16 7.23 -18.36
C ILE A 1061 -10.14 6.02 -17.40
N SER A 1062 -8.99 5.36 -17.25
CA SER A 1062 -8.87 4.23 -16.33
C SER A 1062 -9.16 4.63 -14.88
N SER A 1063 -8.74 5.82 -14.46
CA SER A 1063 -8.97 6.29 -13.10
C SER A 1063 -10.44 6.59 -12.84
N ILE A 1064 -11.14 7.20 -13.81
CA ILE A 1064 -12.58 7.46 -13.72
C ILE A 1064 -13.35 6.15 -13.53
N ARG A 1065 -12.97 5.09 -14.26
CA ARG A 1065 -13.70 3.82 -14.28
C ARG A 1065 -13.32 2.88 -13.12
N HIS A 1066 -12.04 2.82 -12.77
CA HIS A 1066 -11.51 1.73 -11.96
C HIS A 1066 -10.98 2.13 -10.58
N ALA A 1067 -10.94 3.42 -10.24
CA ALA A 1067 -10.41 3.87 -8.95
C ALA A 1067 -11.52 4.49 -8.08
N GLY A 1068 -11.43 4.26 -6.76
CA GLY A 1068 -12.47 4.68 -5.82
C GLY A 1068 -13.63 3.69 -5.69
N LEU A 1069 -14.43 3.89 -4.63
CA LEU A 1069 -15.61 3.07 -4.32
C LEU A 1069 -16.88 3.91 -4.23
N PRO A 1070 -18.06 3.27 -4.27
CA PRO A 1070 -19.32 3.90 -3.87
C PRO A 1070 -19.20 4.59 -2.50
N TRP A 1071 -19.78 5.78 -2.36
CA TRP A 1071 -19.71 6.54 -1.12
C TRP A 1071 -20.52 5.87 -0.01
N GLU A 1072 -21.53 5.06 -0.34
CA GLU A 1072 -22.32 4.27 0.62
C GLU A 1072 -21.43 3.38 1.49
N LEU A 1073 -20.35 2.83 0.93
CA LEU A 1073 -19.39 1.95 1.62
C LEU A 1073 -18.33 2.70 2.44
N GLY A 1074 -18.06 3.95 2.10
CA GLY A 1074 -17.07 4.77 2.79
C GLY A 1074 -17.67 5.64 3.88
N LEU A 1075 -18.96 5.98 3.74
CA LEU A 1075 -19.72 6.74 4.72
C LEU A 1075 -20.22 5.86 5.88
N ALA A 1076 -20.54 4.59 5.60
CA ALA A 1076 -20.88 3.57 6.59
C ALA A 1076 -19.61 3.01 7.25
#